data_AF-A0A2N7RYH4-F1
#
_entry.id   AF-A0A2N7RYH4-F1
#
_cell.length_a   1.000
_cell.length_b   1.000
_cell.length_c   1.000
_cell.angle_alpha   90.00
_cell.angle_beta   90.00
_cell.angle_gamma   90.00
#
_symmetry.space_group_name_H-M   'P 1'
#
loop_
_entity.id
_entity.type
_entity.pdbx_description
1 polymer ?
#
loop_
_entity_poly.entity_id
_entity_poly.type
_entity_poly.pdbx_seq_one_letter_code
_entity_poly.pdbx_strand_id
1 'polypeptide(L)'
;MLHDSMGRRLRRPWHWSGVAAIIMAVLTSLFGIQAGLSIAAANKPLEHEVRIIVEGEQDYNISQGTVDAQLAGHPVRSSIPLTLVLTDRWLTGDELLRGEVPENTIILSSQLENLEQDYDDPQFSEQRFDGAGVDYRLMGSEEELDDASYDIAGSFTKNVSVGHGPKAVIAAAHTAAVATGDTTPRSMLFWFTVVGASAMITAAFFARSLSFRRRWSSRHRRLAAAQRKLARVVLDLEALEATYYATAESRRPQGFTKAWSQLQQLSLSLARREDAVVSSVFDRKNCLDQTTNILLSEFETDARKLTSLADSLMGAGSVHADLAGTGSIFDKLSTPINDAATKLLIRLENAPGQMVRGTDIEQLRDALGSLLQAARGNAQHSVAVQRWAAAEKELAQAAHRIIGRLRHYPHGKRPTVEPLDESLDDLRATLGLGAASAKGALHRLRVANSMTRAILGDTLDSDRQESAPKPKKSGKPAHHKELVRGTSRLVKYGLLAGLLVASLICAGLVVASLPQAPKATYEGSGQGMVLQIDDKAKLVDESEIRRYMHEDFAERQDLLIAVRDAESYLEFTRIEGSEYRDSTPQSVREAIWRIKDEYPDRQDPASGELDGDLTIIPLLITDAGDGIMPGLISGAVISGEASWGSTSGWDYGSIHESKYPAMEAANAAEDFAVVLKRAGYEKPDYNVSLLYWMLEFMLFFSVLNLVQVVQYLLGATSRFSRFSRGSRSVQRSRRKLEQLALGLEETQINAVAVLGAISSGRADEAGQRLFERALMMAWREAEELSTMTLGQRLSQGYERRTAHLAQLVDLLGERDADVARRAKALVVASRGAGGDAPAPVKLA
;
A
#
# COMPACT_ATOMS: atom_id res chain seq x y z
N MET A 1 4.30 -27.12 15.95
CA MET A 1 5.63 -26.87 15.31
C MET A 1 5.87 -28.02 14.35
N LEU A 2 6.47 -27.81 13.17
CA LEU A 2 6.71 -28.89 12.21
C LEU A 2 8.05 -29.57 12.48
N HIS A 3 8.02 -30.90 12.54
CA HIS A 3 9.19 -31.76 12.64
C HIS A 3 9.33 -32.56 11.34
N ASP A 4 10.57 -32.78 10.92
CA ASP A 4 10.90 -33.73 9.85
C ASP A 4 10.80 -35.19 10.37
N SER A 5 10.83 -36.19 9.50
CA SER A 5 10.81 -37.62 9.84
C SER A 5 11.92 -38.01 10.84
N MET A 6 13.03 -37.26 10.83
CA MET A 6 14.19 -37.37 11.72
C MET A 6 14.06 -36.54 13.03
N GLY A 7 12.88 -35.99 13.34
CA GLY A 7 12.62 -35.18 14.54
C GLY A 7 13.19 -33.74 14.51
N ARG A 8 13.87 -33.35 13.43
CA ARG A 8 14.48 -32.02 13.30
C ARG A 8 13.41 -30.92 13.21
N ARG A 9 13.60 -29.83 13.94
CA ARG A 9 12.70 -28.67 13.92
C ARG A 9 12.82 -27.92 12.59
N LEU A 10 11.78 -27.96 11.78
CA LEU A 10 11.70 -27.21 10.52
C LEU A 10 11.30 -25.76 10.81
N ARG A 11 12.23 -24.83 10.58
CA ARG A 11 11.97 -23.39 10.71
C ARG A 11 11.54 -22.82 9.36
N ARG A 12 10.56 -21.91 9.37
CA ARG A 12 10.20 -21.18 8.15
C ARG A 12 11.40 -20.36 7.67
N PRO A 13 11.80 -20.47 6.39
CA PRO A 13 12.90 -19.68 5.88
C PRO A 13 12.55 -18.19 5.90
N TRP A 14 13.53 -17.39 6.30
CA TRP A 14 13.47 -15.95 6.37
C TRP A 14 14.48 -15.33 5.39
N HIS A 15 14.11 -14.18 4.83
CA HIS A 15 14.98 -13.40 3.95
C HIS A 15 15.57 -12.23 4.73
N TRP A 16 16.85 -11.92 4.51
CA TRP A 16 17.58 -10.87 5.24
C TRP A 16 16.91 -9.49 5.12
N SER A 17 16.26 -9.22 3.99
CA SER A 17 15.51 -7.97 3.77
C SER A 17 14.37 -7.77 4.79
N GLY A 18 13.84 -8.84 5.40
CA GLY A 18 12.86 -8.68 6.47
C GLY A 18 13.44 -8.10 7.75
N VAL A 19 14.72 -8.40 8.06
CA VAL A 19 15.43 -7.83 9.21
C VAL A 19 15.88 -6.41 8.88
N ALA A 20 16.43 -6.20 7.67
CA ALA A 20 16.81 -4.87 7.20
C ALA A 20 15.61 -3.90 7.18
N ALA A 21 14.43 -4.35 6.74
CA ALA A 21 13.22 -3.52 6.77
C ALA A 21 12.81 -3.10 8.19
N ILE A 22 12.96 -3.97 9.19
CA ILE A 22 12.62 -3.65 10.58
C ILE A 22 13.63 -2.63 11.13
N ILE A 23 14.93 -2.83 10.89
CA ILE A 23 15.97 -1.88 11.32
C ILE A 23 15.73 -0.52 10.67
N MET A 24 15.47 -0.48 9.36
CA MET A 24 15.20 0.77 8.65
C MET A 24 13.92 1.45 9.13
N ALA A 25 12.85 0.70 9.44
CA ALA A 25 11.63 1.28 10.00
C ALA A 25 11.87 1.95 11.38
N VAL A 26 12.74 1.37 12.21
CA VAL A 26 13.16 1.98 13.49
C VAL A 26 13.94 3.26 13.23
N LEU A 27 14.89 3.24 12.29
CA LEU A 27 15.66 4.42 11.90
C LEU A 27 14.77 5.54 11.34
N THR A 28 13.85 5.23 10.43
CA THR A 28 12.88 6.20 9.89
C THR A 28 12.03 6.81 10.99
N SER A 29 11.63 6.03 12.00
CA SER A 29 10.85 6.54 13.14
C SER A 29 11.69 7.48 14.02
N LEU A 30 12.96 7.13 14.28
CA LEU A 30 13.89 7.99 15.02
C LEU A 30 14.14 9.32 14.29
N PHE A 31 14.35 9.28 12.97
CA PHE A 31 14.51 10.48 12.16
C PHE A 31 13.23 11.33 12.12
N GLY A 32 12.05 10.70 12.08
CA GLY A 32 10.78 11.43 12.17
C GLY A 32 10.60 12.16 13.51
N ILE A 33 11.05 11.57 14.61
CA ILE A 33 11.02 12.22 15.94
C ILE A 33 12.00 13.39 15.97
N GLN A 34 13.22 13.22 15.46
CA GLN A 34 14.21 14.30 15.38
C GLN A 34 13.72 15.46 14.52
N ALA A 35 13.08 15.17 13.38
CA ALA A 35 12.44 16.18 12.53
C ALA A 35 11.34 16.95 13.28
N GLY A 36 10.50 16.25 14.05
CA GLY A 36 9.46 16.90 14.86
C GLY A 36 10.04 17.78 15.98
N LEU A 37 11.13 17.35 16.61
CA LEU A 37 11.83 18.12 17.64
C LEU A 37 12.54 19.35 17.06
N SER A 38 13.14 19.26 15.87
CA SER A 38 13.78 20.41 15.23
C SER A 38 12.76 21.48 14.82
N ILE A 39 11.61 21.07 14.28
CA ILE A 39 10.51 21.99 13.96
C ILE A 39 9.95 22.65 15.23
N ALA A 40 9.79 21.89 16.31
CA ALA A 40 9.33 22.43 17.59
C ALA A 40 10.36 23.38 18.23
N ALA A 41 11.66 23.13 18.03
CA ALA A 41 12.73 24.01 18.50
C ALA A 41 12.76 25.34 17.72
N ALA A 42 12.50 25.32 16.41
CA ALA A 42 12.42 26.53 15.58
C ALA A 42 11.25 27.47 15.97
N ASN A 43 10.19 26.94 16.58
CA ASN A 43 9.01 27.72 17.00
C ASN A 43 9.10 28.22 18.46
N LYS A 44 10.28 28.24 19.08
CA LYS A 44 10.43 28.81 20.42
C LYS A 44 10.36 30.35 20.37
N PRO A 45 9.71 31.00 21.36
CA PRO A 45 9.68 32.46 21.44
C PRO A 45 11.09 33.02 21.65
N LEU A 46 11.41 34.11 20.95
CA LEU A 46 12.69 34.83 21.07
C LEU A 46 12.85 35.38 22.50
N GLU A 47 13.94 35.03 23.18
CA GLU A 47 14.14 35.25 24.62
C GLU A 47 14.84 36.58 24.95
N HIS A 48 15.61 37.14 24.03
CA HIS A 48 16.42 38.34 24.27
C HIS A 48 15.81 39.58 23.60
N GLU A 49 15.87 40.73 24.26
CA GLU A 49 15.52 42.02 23.66
C GLU A 49 16.78 42.66 23.07
N VAL A 50 16.68 43.19 21.86
CA VAL A 50 17.79 43.84 21.15
C VAL A 50 18.07 45.20 21.79
N ARG A 51 19.33 45.45 22.15
CA ARG A 51 19.74 46.76 22.71
C ARG A 51 20.12 47.70 21.57
N ILE A 52 19.49 48.86 21.48
CA ILE A 52 19.84 49.89 20.49
C ILE A 52 20.57 51.04 21.19
N ILE A 53 21.74 51.40 20.66
CA ILE A 53 22.56 52.54 21.12
C ILE A 53 22.70 53.51 19.97
N VAL A 54 22.34 54.78 20.21
CA VAL A 54 22.55 55.87 19.25
C VAL A 54 23.76 56.69 19.68
N GLU A 55 24.80 56.71 18.86
CA GLU A 55 26.02 57.49 19.06
C GLU A 55 26.08 58.69 18.10
N GLY A 56 26.66 59.81 18.55
CA GLY A 56 26.84 60.99 17.71
C GLY A 56 25.56 61.82 17.51
N GLU A 57 25.66 62.81 16.61
CA GLU A 57 24.53 63.65 16.22
C GLU A 57 23.93 63.06 14.93
N GLN A 58 22.66 62.67 15.00
CA GLN A 58 21.99 61.98 13.91
C GLN A 58 20.97 62.89 13.23
N ASP A 59 20.92 62.80 11.91
CA ASP A 59 19.87 63.43 11.11
C ASP A 59 18.52 62.70 11.28
N TYR A 60 17.47 63.22 10.63
CA TYR A 60 16.18 62.51 10.48
C TYR A 60 15.42 62.24 11.79
N ASN A 61 15.56 63.11 12.79
CA ASN A 61 14.89 63.00 14.10
C ASN A 61 15.26 61.72 14.89
N ILE A 62 16.45 61.18 14.65
CA ILE A 62 16.95 60.01 15.37
C ILE A 62 17.70 60.47 16.62
N SER A 63 17.28 59.97 17.78
CA SER A 63 17.96 60.18 19.05
C SER A 63 17.70 58.98 19.95
N GLN A 64 18.51 58.79 21.00
CA GLN A 64 18.24 57.73 21.96
C GLN A 64 16.82 57.82 22.55
N GLY A 65 16.34 59.05 22.85
CA GLY A 65 15.00 59.26 23.40
C GLY A 65 13.87 58.90 22.44
N THR A 66 14.00 59.23 21.15
CA THR A 66 12.98 58.92 20.14
C THR A 66 12.96 57.43 19.78
N VAL A 67 14.11 56.77 19.80
CA VAL A 67 14.21 55.31 19.63
C VAL A 67 13.65 54.55 20.84
N ASP A 68 13.99 54.96 22.07
CA ASP A 68 13.49 54.34 23.29
C ASP A 68 11.95 54.46 23.41
N ALA A 69 11.39 55.61 23.00
CA ALA A 69 9.93 55.81 22.96
C ALA A 69 9.23 54.79 22.04
N GLN A 70 9.84 54.48 20.89
CA GLN A 70 9.30 53.49 19.96
C GLN A 70 9.53 52.04 20.44
N LEU A 71 10.69 51.74 21.02
CA LEU A 71 10.99 50.43 21.62
C LEU A 71 10.07 50.09 22.80
N ALA A 72 9.62 51.09 23.57
CA ALA A 72 8.69 50.88 24.68
C ALA A 72 7.31 50.37 24.20
N GLY A 73 6.87 50.78 23.00
CA GLY A 73 5.64 50.30 22.38
C GLY A 73 5.83 48.96 21.64
N HIS A 74 6.97 48.79 20.98
CA HIS A 74 7.27 47.65 20.11
C HIS A 74 8.70 47.13 20.32
N PRO A 75 8.95 46.29 21.35
CA PRO A 75 10.29 45.79 21.63
C PRO A 75 10.74 44.78 20.55
N VAL A 76 11.97 44.95 20.04
CA VAL A 76 12.59 44.01 19.10
C VAL A 76 13.21 42.86 19.87
N ARG A 77 12.96 41.62 19.43
CA ARG A 77 13.45 40.40 20.09
C ARG A 77 14.34 39.57 19.17
N SER A 78 15.32 38.89 19.77
CA SER A 78 16.31 38.06 19.09
C SER A 78 16.56 36.74 19.85
N SER A 79 17.11 35.74 19.16
CA SER A 79 17.49 34.43 19.75
C SER A 79 18.81 34.49 20.52
N ILE A 80 19.60 35.53 20.30
CA ILE A 80 20.90 35.80 20.91
C ILE A 80 20.92 37.23 21.48
N PRO A 81 21.72 37.52 22.52
CA PRO A 81 21.84 38.89 23.04
C PRO A 81 22.54 39.78 22.02
N LEU A 82 21.80 40.69 21.37
CA LEU A 82 22.30 41.50 20.26
C LEU A 82 22.29 43.00 20.62
N THR A 83 23.34 43.71 20.21
CA THR A 83 23.41 45.18 20.32
C THR A 83 23.53 45.81 18.93
N LEU A 84 22.61 46.70 18.57
CA LEU A 84 22.72 47.56 17.39
C LEU A 84 23.24 48.93 17.82
N VAL A 85 24.36 49.35 17.26
CA VAL A 85 24.95 50.69 17.46
C VAL A 85 24.76 51.48 16.18
N LEU A 86 23.96 52.55 16.24
CA LEU A 86 23.85 53.52 15.15
C LEU A 86 24.91 54.61 15.36
N THR A 87 25.71 54.88 14.35
CA THR A 87 26.79 55.88 14.39
C THR A 87 26.69 56.88 13.25
N ASP A 88 27.13 58.11 13.49
CA ASP A 88 27.12 59.22 12.53
C ASP A 88 28.36 59.25 11.61
N ARG A 89 29.34 58.38 11.87
CA ARG A 89 30.56 58.26 11.04
C ARG A 89 30.44 57.18 9.97
N TRP A 90 31.27 57.29 8.94
CA TRP A 90 31.53 56.18 8.01
C TRP A 90 32.23 55.00 8.70
N LEU A 91 31.94 53.80 8.21
CA LEU A 91 32.55 52.56 8.67
C LEU A 91 33.92 52.34 8.04
N THR A 92 34.77 51.60 8.77
CA THR A 92 36.03 51.10 8.24
C THR A 92 35.87 49.87 7.37
N GLY A 93 36.87 49.60 6.52
CA GLY A 93 36.89 48.38 5.72
C GLY A 93 36.91 47.10 6.56
N ASP A 94 37.56 47.12 7.73
CA ASP A 94 37.59 45.97 8.65
C ASP A 94 36.24 45.78 9.35
N GLU A 95 35.54 46.86 9.71
CA GLU A 95 34.18 46.79 10.29
C GLU A 95 33.15 46.28 9.27
N LEU A 96 33.17 46.79 8.04
CA LEU A 96 32.18 46.42 7.02
C LEU A 96 32.48 45.06 6.37
N LEU A 97 33.68 44.87 5.82
CA LEU A 97 34.00 43.72 4.95
C LEU A 97 34.48 42.49 5.72
N ARG A 98 35.08 42.69 6.90
CA ARG A 98 35.60 41.58 7.72
C ARG A 98 34.77 41.31 8.97
N GLY A 99 33.81 42.18 9.27
CA GLY A 99 32.99 42.07 10.46
C GLY A 99 33.80 42.16 11.77
N GLU A 100 34.92 42.88 11.78
CA GLU A 100 35.77 43.08 12.97
C GLU A 100 35.14 44.10 13.94
N VAL A 101 33.96 43.77 14.44
CA VAL A 101 33.20 44.58 15.41
C VAL A 101 33.14 43.88 16.78
N PRO A 102 32.75 44.59 17.86
CA PRO A 102 32.62 43.98 19.18
C PRO A 102 31.64 42.80 19.20
N GLU A 103 31.84 41.87 20.13
CA GLU A 103 31.08 40.62 20.18
C GLU A 103 29.57 40.87 20.29
N ASN A 104 28.79 40.16 19.47
CA ASN A 104 27.34 40.29 19.33
C ASN A 104 26.85 41.73 19.04
N THR A 105 27.68 42.52 18.38
CA THR A 105 27.38 43.92 18.04
C THR A 105 27.24 44.07 16.54
N ILE A 106 26.36 44.98 16.13
CA ILE A 106 26.20 45.43 14.75
C ILE A 106 26.35 46.93 14.76
N ILE A 107 27.24 47.46 13.92
CA ILE A 107 27.47 48.90 13.77
C ILE A 107 26.83 49.34 12.47
N LEU A 108 25.80 50.17 12.55
CA LEU A 108 25.09 50.75 11.40
C LEU A 108 25.52 52.20 11.24
N SER A 109 26.00 52.57 10.06
CA SER A 109 26.25 53.96 9.70
C SER A 109 24.96 54.64 9.26
N SER A 110 24.71 55.86 9.73
CA SER A 110 23.63 56.70 9.22
C SER A 110 23.99 57.45 7.93
N GLN A 111 25.26 57.41 7.53
CA GLN A 111 25.71 57.97 6.25
C GLN A 111 25.09 57.17 5.11
N LEU A 112 24.55 57.89 4.12
CA LEU A 112 23.79 57.30 3.00
C LEU A 112 24.64 57.11 1.73
N GLU A 113 25.85 57.69 1.71
CA GLU A 113 26.75 57.66 0.56
C GLU A 113 28.18 57.41 1.02
N ASN A 114 28.90 56.61 0.25
CA ASN A 114 30.34 56.40 0.43
C ASN A 114 31.10 57.69 0.16
N LEU A 115 32.16 57.95 0.93
CA LEU A 115 33.09 59.04 0.59
C LEU A 115 33.85 58.67 -0.69
N GLU A 116 33.88 59.60 -1.65
CA GLU A 116 34.73 59.46 -2.84
C GLU A 116 36.19 59.29 -2.42
N GLN A 117 36.87 58.34 -3.05
CA GLN A 117 38.27 58.08 -2.77
C GLN A 117 39.13 59.21 -3.32
N ASP A 118 39.67 60.04 -2.43
CA ASP A 118 40.71 61.00 -2.79
C ASP A 118 42.05 60.27 -2.92
N TYR A 119 42.57 60.19 -4.15
CA TYR A 119 43.83 59.51 -4.44
C TYR A 119 45.06 60.31 -4.00
N ASP A 120 44.90 61.60 -3.68
CA ASP A 120 45.99 62.52 -3.33
C ASP A 120 46.26 62.62 -1.82
N ASP A 121 45.38 62.11 -0.96
CA ASP A 121 45.58 62.04 0.49
C ASP A 121 45.62 60.57 1.00
N PRO A 122 46.82 59.99 1.25
CA PRO A 122 46.96 58.63 1.74
C PRO A 122 46.47 58.40 3.19
N GLN A 123 46.05 59.44 3.91
CA GLN A 123 45.38 59.34 5.22
C GLN A 123 43.86 59.50 5.12
N PHE A 124 43.31 59.78 3.94
CA PHE A 124 41.88 59.95 3.65
C PHE A 124 41.33 58.65 3.04
N SER A 125 40.50 57.84 3.69
CA SER A 125 40.07 57.73 5.07
C SER A 125 39.85 56.22 5.31
N GLU A 126 40.38 55.66 6.41
CA GLU A 126 40.06 54.27 6.77
C GLU A 126 38.55 54.10 6.93
N GLN A 127 37.86 55.16 7.38
CA GLN A 127 36.41 55.31 7.51
C GLN A 127 35.82 56.00 6.28
N ARG A 128 35.27 55.22 5.35
CA ARG A 128 34.68 55.75 4.10
C ARG A 128 33.39 55.06 3.68
N PHE A 129 33.07 53.96 4.35
CA PHE A 129 32.00 53.09 3.90
C PHE A 129 30.68 53.42 4.57
N ASP A 130 29.60 53.46 3.79
CA ASP A 130 28.24 53.37 4.33
C ASP A 130 27.89 51.90 4.62
N GLY A 131 26.71 51.68 5.22
CA GLY A 131 26.19 50.32 5.46
C GLY A 131 26.29 49.83 6.91
N ALA A 132 26.33 48.51 7.09
CA ALA A 132 26.25 47.85 8.40
C ALA A 132 27.38 46.83 8.61
N GLY A 133 28.26 47.07 9.59
CA GLY A 133 29.25 46.09 10.03
C GLY A 133 28.63 45.09 10.99
N VAL A 134 28.69 43.80 10.67
CA VAL A 134 28.10 42.71 11.46
C VAL A 134 29.24 41.86 12.05
N ASP A 135 29.11 41.43 13.31
CA ASP A 135 30.10 40.52 13.93
C ASP A 135 30.20 39.22 13.13
N TYR A 136 31.37 38.95 12.54
CA TYR A 136 31.61 37.75 11.72
C TYR A 136 31.31 36.44 12.47
N ARG A 137 31.36 36.44 13.80
CA ARG A 137 31.09 35.25 14.62
C ARG A 137 29.61 34.86 14.63
N LEU A 138 28.72 35.79 14.27
CA LEU A 138 27.30 35.53 14.14
C LEU A 138 26.95 34.81 12.84
N MET A 139 27.86 34.74 11.87
CA MET A 139 27.63 34.21 10.53
C MET A 139 28.45 32.95 10.26
N GLY A 140 27.91 32.05 9.43
CA GLY A 140 28.57 30.79 9.08
C GLY A 140 29.55 30.89 7.91
N SER A 141 29.42 31.91 7.07
CA SER A 141 30.25 32.18 5.88
C SER A 141 30.37 33.68 5.58
N GLU A 142 31.35 34.06 4.74
CA GLU A 142 31.49 35.43 4.24
C GLU A 142 30.28 35.88 3.40
N GLU A 143 29.69 34.98 2.61
CA GLU A 143 28.48 35.27 1.82
C GLU A 143 27.27 35.59 2.73
N GLU A 144 27.08 34.85 3.83
CA GLU A 144 26.03 35.14 4.82
C GLU A 144 26.28 36.47 5.56
N LEU A 145 27.56 36.85 5.72
CA LEU A 145 27.95 38.13 6.31
C LEU A 145 27.62 39.31 5.38
N ASP A 146 28.00 39.21 4.10
CA ASP A 146 27.73 40.23 3.09
C ASP A 146 26.21 40.43 2.89
N ASP A 147 25.46 39.33 2.79
CA ASP A 147 24.00 39.37 2.65
C ASP A 147 23.34 40.04 3.87
N ALA A 148 23.74 39.65 5.09
CA ALA A 148 23.20 40.25 6.30
C ALA A 148 23.56 41.73 6.43
N SER A 149 24.80 42.12 6.12
CA SER A 149 25.25 43.52 6.09
C SER A 149 24.38 44.34 5.14
N TYR A 150 24.19 43.83 3.92
CA TYR A 150 23.39 44.48 2.88
C TYR A 150 21.92 44.61 3.29
N ASP A 151 21.32 43.56 3.83
CA ASP A 151 19.91 43.56 4.21
C ASP A 151 19.61 44.49 5.39
N ILE A 152 20.50 44.55 6.39
CA ILE A 152 20.36 45.44 7.55
C ILE A 152 20.47 46.89 7.11
N ALA A 153 21.52 47.23 6.35
CA ALA A 153 21.71 48.58 5.81
C ALA A 153 20.56 48.98 4.89
N GLY A 154 20.16 48.08 4.00
CA GLY A 154 19.03 48.28 3.09
C GLY A 154 17.70 48.49 3.83
N SER A 155 17.47 47.78 4.94
CA SER A 155 16.27 47.97 5.76
C SER A 155 16.23 49.37 6.38
N PHE A 156 17.38 49.87 6.86
CA PHE A 156 17.49 51.24 7.35
C PHE A 156 17.20 52.26 6.24
N THR A 157 17.97 52.23 5.15
CA THR A 157 17.87 53.22 4.07
C THR A 157 16.50 53.25 3.40
N LYS A 158 15.88 52.08 3.17
CA LYS A 158 14.52 51.97 2.64
C LYS A 158 13.48 52.64 3.54
N ASN A 159 13.60 52.51 4.86
CA ASN A 159 12.63 53.12 5.77
C ASN A 159 12.89 54.62 5.95
N VAL A 160 14.16 55.05 5.98
CA VAL A 160 14.49 56.49 6.00
C VAL A 160 14.00 57.20 4.73
N SER A 161 14.05 56.54 3.57
CA SER A 161 13.63 57.13 2.30
C SER A 161 12.14 57.47 2.22
N VAL A 162 11.33 56.87 3.08
CA VAL A 162 9.89 57.15 3.22
C VAL A 162 9.55 57.98 4.47
N GLY A 163 10.56 58.66 5.03
CA GLY A 163 10.38 59.61 6.12
C GLY A 163 10.31 58.99 7.53
N HIS A 164 10.79 57.76 7.73
CA HIS A 164 10.99 57.21 9.07
C HIS A 164 12.32 57.67 9.68
N GLY A 165 12.29 58.02 10.97
CA GLY A 165 13.48 58.29 11.78
C GLY A 165 13.74 57.11 12.71
N PRO A 166 13.29 57.16 13.99
CA PRO A 166 13.48 56.07 14.94
C PRO A 166 12.89 54.73 14.47
N LYS A 167 11.80 54.73 13.68
CA LYS A 167 11.22 53.48 13.12
C LYS A 167 12.17 52.78 12.15
N ALA A 168 13.01 53.51 11.41
CA ALA A 168 13.98 52.92 10.48
C ALA A 168 15.08 52.16 11.23
N VAL A 169 15.54 52.68 12.37
CA VAL A 169 16.52 52.01 13.24
C VAL A 169 15.94 50.73 13.82
N ILE A 170 14.68 50.75 14.22
CA ILE A 170 13.96 49.56 14.73
C ILE A 170 13.76 48.52 13.63
N ALA A 171 13.45 48.94 12.40
CA ALA A 171 13.35 48.05 11.26
C ALA A 171 14.69 47.36 10.97
N ALA A 172 15.80 48.10 11.01
CA ALA A 172 17.14 47.55 10.87
C ALA A 172 17.49 46.58 12.02
N ALA A 173 17.14 46.91 13.26
CA ALA A 173 17.31 46.03 14.42
C ALA A 173 16.49 44.73 14.29
N HIS A 174 15.28 44.82 13.75
CA HIS A 174 14.44 43.66 13.49
C HIS A 174 15.05 42.78 12.40
N THR A 175 15.49 43.37 11.27
CA THR A 175 16.19 42.64 10.21
C THR A 175 17.45 41.97 10.73
N ALA A 176 18.23 42.66 11.57
CA ALA A 176 19.41 42.10 12.23
C ALA A 176 19.07 40.91 13.13
N ALA A 177 18.00 41.00 13.93
CA ALA A 177 17.56 39.92 14.79
C ALA A 177 17.12 38.67 14.01
N VAL A 178 16.53 38.86 12.83
CA VAL A 178 16.13 37.77 11.93
C VAL A 178 17.35 37.18 11.22
N ALA A 179 18.24 38.01 10.66
CA ALA A 179 19.43 37.58 9.93
C ALA A 179 20.43 36.82 10.81
N THR A 180 20.61 37.26 12.06
CA THR A 180 21.47 36.59 13.06
C THR A 180 20.75 35.46 13.82
N GLY A 181 19.45 35.30 13.57
CA GLY A 181 18.65 34.22 14.14
C GLY A 181 19.13 32.88 13.63
N ASP A 182 19.16 31.87 14.52
CA ASP A 182 19.61 30.52 14.20
C ASP A 182 18.79 29.99 13.00
N THR A 183 19.37 30.02 11.78
CA THR A 183 18.70 29.67 10.52
C THR A 183 18.44 28.17 10.47
N THR A 184 17.40 27.80 11.21
CA THR A 184 16.87 26.45 11.31
C THR A 184 16.10 25.98 10.04
N PRO A 185 15.73 26.78 9.00
CA PRO A 185 14.97 26.24 7.86
C PRO A 185 15.77 25.27 6.98
N ARG A 186 17.12 25.40 6.89
CA ARG A 186 17.97 24.42 6.17
C ARG A 186 17.88 23.01 6.79
N SER A 187 17.55 22.89 8.09
CA SER A 187 17.37 21.60 8.75
C SER A 187 16.10 20.85 8.30
N MET A 188 15.03 21.56 7.92
CA MET A 188 13.72 20.95 7.67
C MET A 188 13.73 20.11 6.38
N LEU A 189 14.29 20.66 5.30
CA LEU A 189 14.50 19.91 4.05
C LEU A 189 15.43 18.72 4.26
N PHE A 190 16.52 18.89 4.99
CA PHE A 190 17.41 17.78 5.32
C PHE A 190 16.65 16.64 6.01
N TRP A 191 15.86 16.94 7.05
CA TRP A 191 15.09 15.91 7.75
C TRP A 191 14.01 15.27 6.88
N PHE A 192 13.30 16.03 6.06
CA PHE A 192 12.32 15.47 5.13
C PHE A 192 12.97 14.56 4.07
N THR A 193 14.17 14.90 3.57
CA THR A 193 14.88 14.03 2.62
C THR A 193 15.31 12.72 3.28
N VAL A 194 15.88 12.80 4.48
CA VAL A 194 16.34 11.62 5.25
C VAL A 194 15.16 10.72 5.61
N VAL A 195 14.04 11.29 6.06
CA VAL A 195 12.82 10.52 6.37
C VAL A 195 12.21 9.91 5.11
N GLY A 196 12.09 10.69 4.02
CA GLY A 196 11.57 10.19 2.74
C GLY A 196 12.42 9.06 2.14
N ALA A 197 13.74 9.24 2.09
CA ALA A 197 14.68 8.24 1.57
C ALA A 197 14.68 6.96 2.42
N SER A 198 14.69 7.09 3.75
CA SER A 198 14.64 5.94 4.65
C SER A 198 13.30 5.19 4.56
N ALA A 199 12.18 5.91 4.40
CA ALA A 199 10.86 5.31 4.15
C ALA A 199 10.83 4.54 2.83
N MET A 200 11.41 5.08 1.76
CA MET A 200 11.51 4.40 0.46
C MET A 200 12.33 3.10 0.54
N ILE A 201 13.50 3.15 1.19
CA ILE A 201 14.36 1.97 1.40
C ILE A 201 13.63 0.89 2.21
N THR A 202 12.91 1.31 3.26
CA THR A 202 12.07 0.43 4.09
C THR A 202 11.01 -0.27 3.24
N ALA A 203 10.31 0.46 2.37
CA ALA A 203 9.27 -0.07 1.49
C ALA A 203 9.85 -1.09 0.48
N ALA A 204 11.03 -0.82 -0.07
CA ALA A 204 11.71 -1.75 -0.99
C ALA A 204 12.07 -3.08 -0.29
N PHE A 205 12.62 -3.02 0.92
CA PHE A 205 12.98 -4.22 1.68
C PHE A 205 11.76 -5.04 2.12
N PHE A 206 10.69 -4.37 2.57
CA PHE A 206 9.43 -5.04 2.91
C PHE A 206 8.76 -5.66 1.67
N ALA A 207 8.70 -4.95 0.54
CA ALA A 207 8.17 -5.49 -0.71
C ALA A 207 8.92 -6.77 -1.12
N ARG A 208 10.26 -6.76 -1.06
CA ARG A 208 11.07 -7.94 -1.33
C ARG A 208 10.80 -9.07 -0.34
N SER A 209 10.70 -8.77 0.96
CA SER A 209 10.41 -9.76 2.01
C SER A 209 9.02 -10.40 1.87
N LEU A 210 8.00 -9.60 1.58
CA LEU A 210 6.64 -10.06 1.31
C LEU A 210 6.58 -10.91 0.04
N SER A 211 7.32 -10.54 -1.01
CA SER A 211 7.38 -11.31 -2.26
C SER A 211 7.99 -12.70 -2.01
N PHE A 212 9.08 -12.77 -1.24
CA PHE A 212 9.72 -14.02 -0.85
C PHE A 212 8.76 -14.92 -0.07
N ARG A 213 8.12 -14.37 0.98
CA ARG A 213 7.12 -15.09 1.79
C ARG A 213 5.96 -15.60 0.97
N ARG A 214 5.42 -14.78 0.04
CA ARG A 214 4.33 -15.19 -0.85
C ARG A 214 4.74 -16.37 -1.73
N ARG A 215 5.91 -16.30 -2.38
CA ARG A 215 6.44 -17.37 -3.23
C ARG A 215 6.67 -18.66 -2.43
N TRP A 216 7.30 -18.57 -1.27
CA TRP A 216 7.52 -19.71 -0.38
C TRP A 216 6.20 -20.33 0.09
N SER A 217 5.23 -19.51 0.53
CA SER A 217 3.90 -19.99 0.97
C SER A 217 3.14 -20.71 -0.14
N SER A 218 3.38 -20.34 -1.41
CA SER A 218 2.80 -21.05 -2.56
C SER A 218 3.40 -22.44 -2.72
N ARG A 219 4.73 -22.57 -2.61
CA ARG A 219 5.42 -23.88 -2.68
C ARG A 219 5.07 -24.77 -1.50
N HIS A 220 5.02 -24.22 -0.29
CA HIS A 220 4.61 -24.97 0.89
C HIS A 220 3.17 -25.49 0.80
N ARG A 221 2.23 -24.68 0.27
CA ARG A 221 0.84 -25.14 0.04
C ARG A 221 0.76 -26.29 -0.95
N ARG A 222 1.56 -26.24 -2.02
CA ARG A 222 1.67 -27.30 -3.02
C ARG A 222 2.23 -28.59 -2.43
N LEU A 223 3.30 -28.49 -1.63
CA LEU A 223 3.88 -29.60 -0.89
C LEU A 223 2.86 -30.23 0.06
N ALA A 224 2.22 -29.43 0.91
CA ALA A 224 1.23 -29.91 1.86
C ALA A 224 0.06 -30.62 1.17
N ALA A 225 -0.39 -30.13 0.01
CA ALA A 225 -1.44 -30.79 -0.77
C ALA A 225 -0.98 -32.15 -1.32
N ALA A 226 0.27 -32.29 -1.76
CA ALA A 226 0.82 -33.56 -2.21
C ALA A 226 1.03 -34.55 -1.06
N GLN A 227 1.53 -34.09 0.10
CA GLN A 227 1.66 -34.89 1.31
C GLN A 227 0.31 -35.43 1.80
N ARG A 228 -0.76 -34.63 1.71
CA ARG A 228 -2.12 -35.11 2.04
C ARG A 228 -2.58 -36.24 1.11
N LYS A 229 -2.29 -36.15 -0.18
CA LYS A 229 -2.62 -37.22 -1.15
C LYS A 229 -1.85 -38.50 -0.85
N LEU A 230 -0.54 -38.38 -0.58
CA LEU A 230 0.29 -39.51 -0.17
C LEU A 230 -0.23 -40.15 1.13
N ALA A 231 -0.46 -39.35 2.17
CA ALA A 231 -0.96 -39.83 3.46
C ALA A 231 -2.31 -40.55 3.33
N ARG A 232 -3.23 -40.03 2.49
CA ARG A 232 -4.50 -40.69 2.20
C ARG A 232 -4.27 -42.10 1.63
N VAL A 233 -3.43 -42.22 0.60
CA VAL A 233 -3.16 -43.52 -0.03
C VAL A 233 -2.37 -44.48 0.86
N VAL A 234 -1.39 -43.99 1.63
CA VAL A 234 -0.66 -44.82 2.62
C VAL A 234 -1.61 -45.38 3.67
N LEU A 235 -2.57 -44.58 4.09
CA LEU A 235 -3.62 -45.06 4.97
C LEU A 235 -4.55 -46.06 4.22
N ASP A 236 -4.81 -45.86 2.91
CA ASP A 236 -5.70 -46.72 2.09
C ASP A 236 -5.04 -48.04 1.69
N LEU A 237 -3.72 -48.14 1.80
CA LEU A 237 -2.95 -49.30 1.38
C LEU A 237 -3.39 -50.60 2.07
N GLU A 238 -3.67 -50.57 3.37
CA GLU A 238 -4.15 -51.76 4.10
C GLU A 238 -5.57 -52.18 3.66
N ALA A 239 -6.44 -51.21 3.34
CA ALA A 239 -7.78 -51.49 2.83
C ALA A 239 -7.72 -52.08 1.40
N LEU A 240 -6.84 -51.51 0.57
CA LEU A 240 -6.58 -52.02 -0.78
C LEU A 240 -5.95 -53.42 -0.72
N GLU A 241 -5.07 -53.67 0.26
CA GLU A 241 -4.48 -54.99 0.53
C GLU A 241 -5.55 -56.02 0.91
N ALA A 242 -6.49 -55.65 1.79
CA ALA A 242 -7.62 -56.49 2.13
C ALA A 242 -8.49 -56.82 0.90
N THR A 243 -8.77 -55.85 0.03
CA THR A 243 -9.51 -56.11 -1.23
C THR A 243 -8.72 -56.99 -2.20
N TYR A 244 -7.39 -56.85 -2.24
CA TYR A 244 -6.52 -57.67 -3.07
C TYR A 244 -6.54 -59.14 -2.62
N TYR A 245 -6.43 -59.39 -1.32
CA TYR A 245 -6.45 -60.75 -0.77
C TYR A 245 -7.84 -61.38 -0.73
N ALA A 246 -8.91 -60.58 -0.64
CA ALA A 246 -10.29 -61.07 -0.73
C ALA A 246 -10.61 -61.68 -2.13
N THR A 247 -9.85 -61.31 -3.16
CA THR A 247 -10.04 -61.82 -4.52
C THR A 247 -9.21 -63.10 -4.73
N ALA A 248 -9.84 -64.23 -5.07
CA ALA A 248 -9.16 -65.52 -5.26
C ALA A 248 -8.09 -65.47 -6.37
N GLU A 249 -6.94 -66.11 -6.14
CA GLU A 249 -5.74 -66.02 -6.99
C GLU A 249 -5.98 -66.47 -8.45
N SER A 250 -6.84 -67.46 -8.66
CA SER A 250 -7.24 -67.96 -10.00
C SER A 250 -8.13 -66.99 -10.81
N ARG A 251 -8.62 -65.91 -10.19
CA ARG A 251 -9.57 -64.95 -10.79
C ARG A 251 -9.05 -63.51 -10.84
N ARG A 252 -7.79 -63.27 -10.47
CA ARG A 252 -7.16 -61.94 -10.55
C ARG A 252 -6.73 -61.66 -12.00
N PRO A 253 -7.28 -60.64 -12.68
CA PRO A 253 -6.79 -60.27 -14.01
C PRO A 253 -5.33 -59.78 -13.93
N GLN A 254 -4.52 -60.05 -14.95
CA GLN A 254 -3.08 -59.71 -14.95
C GLN A 254 -2.80 -58.22 -14.69
N GLY A 255 -3.71 -57.33 -15.11
CA GLY A 255 -3.61 -55.90 -14.86
C GLY A 255 -3.76 -55.50 -13.38
N PHE A 256 -4.50 -56.27 -12.58
CA PHE A 256 -4.76 -55.99 -11.17
C PHE A 256 -3.51 -56.22 -10.31
N THR A 257 -2.80 -57.33 -10.53
CA THR A 257 -1.53 -57.63 -9.84
C THR A 257 -0.41 -56.66 -10.24
N LYS A 258 -0.40 -56.20 -11.51
CA LYS A 258 0.55 -55.19 -11.99
C LYS A 258 0.27 -53.81 -11.37
N ALA A 259 -1.00 -53.40 -11.29
CA ALA A 259 -1.38 -52.14 -10.65
C ALA A 259 -1.10 -52.16 -9.13
N TRP A 260 -1.33 -53.30 -8.46
CA TRP A 260 -1.00 -53.47 -7.04
C TRP A 260 0.51 -53.33 -6.76
N SER A 261 1.35 -54.03 -7.52
CA SER A 261 2.80 -53.92 -7.37
C SER A 261 3.34 -52.52 -7.71
N GLN A 262 2.77 -51.87 -8.73
CA GLN A 262 3.08 -50.48 -9.05
C GLN A 262 2.68 -49.51 -7.94
N LEU A 263 1.53 -49.70 -7.29
CA LEU A 263 1.09 -48.88 -6.16
C LEU A 263 2.02 -49.03 -4.96
N GLN A 264 2.40 -50.26 -4.60
CA GLN A 264 3.37 -50.52 -3.53
C GLN A 264 4.74 -49.88 -3.82
N GLN A 265 5.28 -50.06 -5.03
CA GLN A 265 6.56 -49.46 -5.41
C GLN A 265 6.52 -47.94 -5.43
N LEU A 266 5.45 -47.35 -6.00
CA LEU A 266 5.30 -45.90 -6.06
C LEU A 266 5.12 -45.29 -4.67
N SER A 267 4.30 -45.89 -3.79
CA SER A 267 4.09 -45.40 -2.42
C SER A 267 5.39 -45.40 -1.61
N LEU A 268 6.17 -46.49 -1.68
CA LEU A 268 7.46 -46.60 -1.01
C LEU A 268 8.48 -45.59 -1.58
N SER A 269 8.49 -45.40 -2.89
CA SER A 269 9.40 -44.45 -3.55
C SER A 269 9.06 -42.99 -3.20
N LEU A 270 7.77 -42.66 -3.09
CA LEU A 270 7.30 -41.33 -2.70
C LEU A 270 7.60 -41.04 -1.23
N ALA A 271 7.35 -42.01 -0.33
CA ALA A 271 7.69 -41.88 1.09
C ALA A 271 9.19 -41.65 1.30
N ARG A 272 10.06 -42.35 0.56
CA ARG A 272 11.52 -42.15 0.63
C ARG A 272 11.98 -40.79 0.10
N ARG A 273 11.28 -40.21 -0.87
CA ARG A 273 11.63 -38.89 -1.46
C ARG A 273 11.02 -37.72 -0.70
N GLU A 274 10.01 -37.95 0.14
CA GLU A 274 9.31 -36.90 0.88
C GLU A 274 10.27 -36.03 1.68
N ASP A 275 11.17 -36.64 2.47
CA ASP A 275 12.12 -35.92 3.33
C ASP A 275 13.06 -35.01 2.55
N ALA A 276 13.51 -35.43 1.36
CA ALA A 276 14.38 -34.61 0.51
C ALA A 276 13.64 -33.40 -0.08
N VAL A 277 12.35 -33.56 -0.41
CA VAL A 277 11.51 -32.45 -0.91
C VAL A 277 11.15 -31.51 0.25
N VAL A 278 10.85 -32.04 1.43
CA VAL A 278 10.62 -31.24 2.65
C VAL A 278 11.88 -30.45 3.01
N SER A 279 13.03 -31.10 3.09
CA SER A 279 14.29 -30.44 3.46
C SER A 279 14.62 -29.29 2.51
N SER A 280 14.46 -29.50 1.19
CA SER A 280 14.75 -28.47 0.18
C SER A 280 13.77 -27.29 0.18
N VAL A 281 12.48 -27.51 0.50
CA VAL A 281 11.48 -26.43 0.62
C VAL A 281 11.68 -25.59 1.90
N PHE A 282 12.23 -26.18 2.96
CA PHE A 282 12.51 -25.50 4.22
C PHE A 282 13.94 -24.95 4.32
N ASP A 283 14.85 -25.36 3.44
CA ASP A 283 16.21 -24.82 3.37
C ASP A 283 16.22 -23.37 2.86
N ARG A 284 16.91 -22.49 3.59
CA ARG A 284 16.95 -21.04 3.31
C ARG A 284 17.52 -20.74 1.93
N LYS A 285 18.56 -21.47 1.50
CA LYS A 285 19.24 -21.21 0.22
C LYS A 285 18.42 -21.73 -0.96
N ASN A 286 17.93 -22.96 -0.86
CA ASN A 286 17.35 -23.68 -1.99
C ASN A 286 15.82 -23.54 -2.11
N CYS A 287 15.11 -23.03 -1.10
CA CYS A 287 13.64 -23.05 -1.07
C CYS A 287 12.94 -22.41 -2.28
N LEU A 288 13.57 -21.42 -2.94
CA LEU A 288 13.05 -20.74 -4.13
C LEU A 288 13.78 -21.11 -5.43
N ASP A 289 14.73 -22.04 -5.39
CA ASP A 289 15.48 -22.45 -6.56
C ASP A 289 14.64 -23.25 -7.55
N GLN A 290 15.12 -23.30 -8.79
CA GLN A 290 14.45 -24.00 -9.88
C GLN A 290 14.49 -25.52 -9.67
N THR A 291 15.60 -26.04 -9.13
CA THR A 291 15.79 -27.45 -8.75
C THR A 291 14.73 -27.92 -7.76
N THR A 292 14.50 -27.17 -6.68
CA THR A 292 13.44 -27.47 -5.70
C THR A 292 12.04 -27.42 -6.30
N ASN A 293 11.79 -26.53 -7.28
CA ASN A 293 10.49 -26.52 -7.97
C ASN A 293 10.29 -27.75 -8.86
N ILE A 294 11.35 -28.23 -9.51
CA ILE A 294 11.32 -29.47 -10.30
C ILE A 294 11.02 -30.66 -9.39
N LEU A 295 11.78 -30.82 -8.29
CA LEU A 295 11.56 -31.87 -7.29
C LEU A 295 10.13 -31.86 -6.73
N LEU A 296 9.61 -30.67 -6.40
CA LEU A 296 8.23 -30.52 -5.92
C LEU A 296 7.20 -30.90 -6.99
N SER A 297 7.43 -30.53 -8.26
CA SER A 297 6.52 -30.86 -9.35
C SER A 297 6.50 -32.36 -9.69
N GLU A 298 7.64 -33.03 -9.60
CA GLU A 298 7.75 -34.48 -9.75
C GLU A 298 7.01 -35.19 -8.62
N PHE A 299 7.25 -34.78 -7.37
CA PHE A 299 6.54 -35.31 -6.20
C PHE A 299 5.02 -35.13 -6.30
N GLU A 300 4.54 -33.96 -6.73
CA GLU A 300 3.11 -33.73 -6.98
C GLU A 300 2.53 -34.64 -8.06
N THR A 301 3.28 -34.85 -9.14
CA THR A 301 2.83 -35.66 -10.28
C THR A 301 2.73 -37.12 -9.88
N ASP A 302 3.72 -37.63 -9.15
CA ASP A 302 3.75 -39.00 -8.66
C ASP A 302 2.68 -39.22 -7.57
N ALA A 303 2.45 -38.26 -6.66
CA ALA A 303 1.35 -38.34 -5.69
C ALA A 303 -0.04 -38.38 -6.35
N ARG A 304 -0.22 -37.67 -7.48
CA ARG A 304 -1.47 -37.74 -8.27
C ARG A 304 -1.64 -39.11 -8.92
N LYS A 305 -0.59 -39.64 -9.57
CA LYS A 305 -0.61 -40.99 -10.15
C LYS A 305 -0.96 -42.05 -9.10
N LEU A 306 -0.34 -41.95 -7.92
CA LEU A 306 -0.59 -42.85 -6.81
C LEU A 306 -2.08 -42.83 -6.38
N THR A 307 -2.68 -41.64 -6.28
CA THR A 307 -4.10 -41.51 -5.93
C THR A 307 -5.00 -42.14 -6.99
N SER A 308 -4.72 -41.88 -8.28
CA SER A 308 -5.49 -42.47 -9.38
C SER A 308 -5.38 -44.00 -9.43
N LEU A 309 -4.20 -44.56 -9.13
CA LEU A 309 -4.01 -46.01 -9.05
C LEU A 309 -4.80 -46.59 -7.87
N ALA A 310 -4.77 -45.94 -6.70
CA ALA A 310 -5.53 -46.35 -5.52
C ALA A 310 -7.04 -46.36 -5.80
N ASP A 311 -7.58 -45.28 -6.36
CA ASP A 311 -9.00 -45.17 -6.69
C ASP A 311 -9.43 -46.24 -7.72
N SER A 312 -8.59 -46.51 -8.73
CA SER A 312 -8.88 -47.56 -9.72
C SER A 312 -8.87 -48.97 -9.13
N LEU A 313 -7.93 -49.27 -8.22
CA LEU A 313 -7.85 -50.55 -7.52
C LEU A 313 -9.03 -50.75 -6.56
N MET A 314 -9.44 -49.71 -5.84
CA MET A 314 -10.61 -49.74 -4.96
C MET A 314 -11.90 -50.00 -5.76
N GLY A 315 -12.05 -49.33 -6.91
CA GLY A 315 -13.16 -49.55 -7.83
C GLY A 315 -13.19 -50.98 -8.37
N ALA A 316 -12.05 -51.50 -8.87
CA ALA A 316 -11.95 -52.86 -9.39
C ALA A 316 -12.18 -53.92 -8.30
N GLY A 317 -11.61 -53.74 -7.10
CA GLY A 317 -11.74 -54.67 -5.98
C GLY A 317 -13.17 -54.78 -5.45
N SER A 318 -13.89 -53.65 -5.34
CA SER A 318 -15.30 -53.66 -4.89
C SER A 318 -16.23 -54.44 -5.82
N VAL A 319 -15.97 -54.40 -7.13
CA VAL A 319 -16.80 -55.07 -8.12
C VAL A 319 -16.44 -56.55 -8.24
N HIS A 320 -15.14 -56.90 -8.20
CA HIS A 320 -14.71 -58.30 -8.29
C HIS A 320 -14.96 -59.11 -7.01
N ALA A 321 -14.93 -58.49 -5.82
CA ALA A 321 -15.26 -59.15 -4.56
C ALA A 321 -16.77 -59.49 -4.46
N ASP A 322 -17.66 -58.58 -4.89
CA ASP A 322 -19.11 -58.78 -4.84
C ASP A 322 -19.66 -59.70 -5.96
N LEU A 323 -19.02 -59.73 -7.13
CA LEU A 323 -19.41 -60.62 -8.26
C LEU A 323 -18.88 -62.06 -8.13
N ALA A 324 -17.96 -62.33 -7.19
CA ALA A 324 -17.26 -63.61 -7.09
C ALA A 324 -18.12 -64.79 -6.62
N GLY A 325 -19.38 -64.58 -6.25
CA GLY A 325 -20.24 -65.60 -5.63
C GLY A 325 -21.11 -66.47 -6.55
N THR A 326 -21.51 -66.01 -7.75
CA THR A 326 -22.73 -66.56 -8.39
C THR A 326 -22.58 -67.15 -9.80
N GLY A 327 -21.59 -66.74 -10.60
CA GLY A 327 -21.37 -67.31 -11.95
C GLY A 327 -22.56 -67.21 -12.91
N SER A 328 -23.46 -66.24 -12.70
CA SER A 328 -24.75 -66.15 -13.38
C SER A 328 -24.63 -65.58 -14.81
N ILE A 329 -25.67 -65.80 -15.63
CA ILE A 329 -25.73 -65.25 -17.00
C ILE A 329 -25.71 -63.71 -16.98
N PHE A 330 -26.31 -63.07 -15.97
CA PHE A 330 -26.24 -61.62 -15.78
C PHE A 330 -24.84 -61.13 -15.43
N ASP A 331 -24.03 -61.93 -14.73
CA ASP A 331 -22.64 -61.58 -14.42
C ASP A 331 -21.79 -61.56 -15.70
N LYS A 332 -22.02 -62.52 -16.61
CA LYS A 332 -21.33 -62.57 -17.92
C LYS A 332 -21.72 -61.38 -18.81
N LEU A 333 -22.96 -60.88 -18.71
CA LEU A 333 -23.43 -59.72 -19.46
C LEU A 333 -23.03 -58.37 -18.84
N SER A 334 -22.94 -58.28 -17.51
CA SER A 334 -22.63 -57.02 -16.81
C SER A 334 -21.15 -56.67 -16.85
N THR A 335 -20.27 -57.68 -16.87
CA THR A 335 -18.81 -57.51 -16.88
C THR A 335 -18.30 -56.60 -18.02
N PRO A 336 -18.62 -56.85 -19.31
CA PRO A 336 -18.14 -56.00 -20.41
C PRO A 336 -18.76 -54.58 -20.39
N ILE A 337 -19.97 -54.42 -19.85
CA ILE A 337 -20.63 -53.11 -19.71
C ILE A 337 -19.94 -52.29 -18.62
N ASN A 338 -19.64 -52.92 -17.48
CA ASN A 338 -18.97 -52.28 -16.36
C ASN A 338 -17.55 -51.83 -16.72
N ASP A 339 -16.79 -52.66 -17.44
CA ASP A 339 -15.45 -52.31 -17.92
C ASP A 339 -15.47 -51.08 -18.84
N ALA A 340 -16.42 -51.03 -19.77
CA ALA A 340 -16.57 -49.90 -20.69
C ALA A 340 -16.99 -48.61 -19.96
N ALA A 341 -17.90 -48.71 -18.98
CA ALA A 341 -18.37 -47.57 -18.19
C ALA A 341 -17.28 -47.02 -17.25
N THR A 342 -16.52 -47.91 -16.61
CA THR A 342 -15.43 -47.54 -15.68
C THR A 342 -14.31 -46.82 -16.43
N LYS A 343 -13.89 -47.34 -17.59
CA LYS A 343 -12.90 -46.67 -18.46
C LYS A 343 -13.36 -45.26 -18.86
N LEU A 344 -14.64 -45.09 -19.18
CA LEU A 344 -15.21 -43.79 -19.53
C LEU A 344 -15.23 -42.83 -18.32
N LEU A 345 -15.67 -43.29 -17.14
CA LEU A 345 -15.73 -42.48 -15.91
C LEU A 345 -14.34 -41.97 -15.52
N ILE A 346 -13.32 -42.84 -15.54
CA ILE A 346 -11.93 -42.45 -15.24
C ILE A 346 -11.45 -41.35 -16.19
N ARG A 347 -11.76 -41.44 -17.48
CA ARG A 347 -11.35 -40.41 -18.47
C ARG A 347 -12.09 -39.10 -18.27
N LEU A 348 -13.38 -39.14 -17.93
CA LEU A 348 -14.21 -37.95 -17.72
C LEU A 348 -13.88 -37.22 -16.40
N GLU A 349 -13.50 -37.94 -15.35
CA GLU A 349 -13.06 -37.34 -14.08
C GLU A 349 -11.70 -36.65 -14.19
N ASN A 350 -10.84 -37.14 -15.10
CA ASN A 350 -9.55 -36.53 -15.42
C ASN A 350 -9.64 -35.42 -16.49
N ALA A 351 -10.83 -35.19 -17.05
CA ALA A 351 -11.04 -34.15 -18.07
C ALA A 351 -11.05 -32.74 -17.43
N PRO A 352 -10.54 -31.70 -18.13
CA PRO A 352 -10.63 -30.33 -17.65
C PRO A 352 -12.10 -29.93 -17.44
N GLY A 353 -12.39 -29.28 -16.30
CA GLY A 353 -13.71 -29.13 -15.66
C GLY A 353 -14.82 -28.35 -16.40
N GLN A 354 -14.82 -28.35 -17.73
CA GLN A 354 -15.90 -27.81 -18.57
C GLN A 354 -16.37 -28.78 -19.66
N MET A 355 -15.69 -29.90 -19.93
CA MET A 355 -16.06 -30.81 -21.04
C MET A 355 -17.39 -31.54 -20.84
N VAL A 356 -17.66 -31.98 -19.61
CA VAL A 356 -18.91 -32.64 -19.22
C VAL A 356 -19.30 -32.08 -17.85
N ARG A 357 -20.57 -31.71 -17.65
CA ARG A 357 -21.04 -31.23 -16.35
C ARG A 357 -20.93 -32.36 -15.32
N GLY A 358 -20.54 -32.05 -14.09
CA GLY A 358 -20.44 -33.03 -13.00
C GLY A 358 -21.73 -33.83 -12.79
N THR A 359 -22.88 -33.20 -12.98
CA THR A 359 -24.21 -33.83 -12.91
C THR A 359 -24.40 -34.99 -13.90
N ASP A 360 -23.77 -34.95 -15.07
CA ASP A 360 -23.88 -36.01 -16.07
C ASP A 360 -22.95 -37.19 -15.74
N ILE A 361 -21.83 -36.92 -15.06
CA ILE A 361 -20.92 -37.95 -14.55
C ILE A 361 -21.58 -38.68 -13.37
N GLU A 362 -22.26 -37.94 -12.49
CA GLU A 362 -23.08 -38.50 -11.41
C GLU A 362 -24.22 -39.35 -11.96
N GLN A 363 -25.00 -38.85 -12.94
CA GLN A 363 -26.05 -39.64 -13.59
C GLN A 363 -25.54 -40.92 -14.27
N LEU A 364 -24.34 -40.89 -14.84
CA LEU A 364 -23.71 -42.09 -15.41
C LEU A 364 -23.35 -43.10 -14.32
N ARG A 365 -22.82 -42.61 -13.18
CA ARG A 365 -22.46 -43.45 -12.03
C ARG A 365 -23.70 -44.07 -11.38
N ASP A 366 -24.77 -43.30 -11.22
CA ASP A 366 -26.04 -43.78 -10.67
C ASP A 366 -26.67 -44.84 -11.56
N ALA A 367 -26.71 -44.61 -12.88
CA ALA A 367 -27.25 -45.58 -13.84
C ALA A 367 -26.44 -46.88 -13.90
N LEU A 368 -25.11 -46.79 -13.74
CA LEU A 368 -24.25 -47.98 -13.61
C LEU A 368 -24.54 -48.72 -12.30
N GLY A 369 -24.73 -48.01 -11.19
CA GLY A 369 -25.15 -48.57 -9.91
C GLY A 369 -26.48 -49.33 -10.00
N SER A 370 -27.49 -48.73 -10.64
CA SER A 370 -28.79 -49.38 -10.89
C SER A 370 -28.66 -50.66 -11.71
N LEU A 371 -27.77 -50.69 -12.71
CA LEU A 371 -27.53 -51.88 -13.54
C LEU A 371 -26.84 -53.00 -12.76
N LEU A 372 -25.83 -52.67 -11.96
CA LEU A 372 -25.13 -53.64 -11.12
C LEU A 372 -26.05 -54.18 -10.00
N GLN A 373 -26.94 -53.34 -9.47
CA GLN A 373 -27.96 -53.78 -8.52
C GLN A 373 -28.99 -54.71 -9.17
N ALA A 374 -29.40 -54.44 -10.42
CA ALA A 374 -30.32 -55.30 -11.17
C ALA A 374 -29.67 -56.64 -11.56
N ALA A 375 -28.36 -56.66 -11.81
CA ALA A 375 -27.59 -57.88 -12.11
C ALA A 375 -27.56 -58.89 -10.94
N ARG A 376 -27.91 -58.47 -9.72
CA ARG A 376 -28.04 -59.34 -8.54
C ARG A 376 -29.31 -60.22 -8.56
N GLY A 377 -30.25 -59.98 -9.48
CA GLY A 377 -31.48 -60.77 -9.61
C GLY A 377 -31.26 -62.14 -10.26
N ASN A 378 -32.09 -63.14 -9.94
CA ASN A 378 -31.97 -64.46 -10.56
C ASN A 378 -32.55 -64.45 -11.99
N ALA A 379 -31.71 -64.83 -12.97
CA ALA A 379 -32.01 -64.88 -14.41
C ALA A 379 -33.25 -65.70 -14.80
N GLN A 380 -33.69 -66.62 -13.93
CA GLN A 380 -34.91 -67.41 -14.15
C GLN A 380 -36.21 -66.63 -13.89
N HIS A 381 -36.15 -65.44 -13.29
CA HIS A 381 -37.32 -64.63 -12.96
C HIS A 381 -37.51 -63.49 -13.97
N SER A 382 -38.68 -63.43 -14.62
CA SER A 382 -39.03 -62.41 -15.61
C SER A 382 -38.93 -60.97 -15.06
N VAL A 383 -39.20 -60.75 -13.78
CA VAL A 383 -39.09 -59.45 -13.10
C VAL A 383 -37.63 -58.98 -13.01
N ALA A 384 -36.67 -59.90 -12.83
CA ALA A 384 -35.25 -59.56 -12.81
C ALA A 384 -34.75 -59.15 -14.21
N VAL A 385 -35.19 -59.87 -15.25
CA VAL A 385 -34.89 -59.54 -16.66
C VAL A 385 -35.46 -58.16 -17.03
N GLN A 386 -36.68 -57.82 -16.60
CA GLN A 386 -37.28 -56.51 -16.84
C GLN A 386 -36.53 -55.36 -16.13
N ARG A 387 -36.14 -55.56 -14.86
CA ARG A 387 -35.35 -54.57 -14.11
C ARG A 387 -33.98 -54.35 -14.73
N TRP A 388 -33.34 -55.42 -15.20
CA TRP A 388 -32.07 -55.35 -15.89
C TRP A 388 -32.19 -54.59 -17.23
N ALA A 389 -33.22 -54.88 -18.02
CA ALA A 389 -33.47 -54.17 -19.29
C ALA A 389 -33.78 -52.67 -19.08
N ALA A 390 -34.50 -52.32 -18.01
CA ALA A 390 -34.76 -50.93 -17.65
C ALA A 390 -33.47 -50.19 -17.26
N ALA A 391 -32.64 -50.80 -16.39
CA ALA A 391 -31.37 -50.22 -15.99
C ALA A 391 -30.36 -50.09 -17.15
N GLU A 392 -30.34 -51.07 -18.07
CA GLU A 392 -29.55 -50.99 -19.31
C GLU A 392 -29.99 -49.81 -20.18
N LYS A 393 -31.30 -49.56 -20.27
CA LYS A 393 -31.85 -48.42 -21.02
C LYS A 393 -31.46 -47.08 -20.38
N GLU A 394 -31.48 -46.98 -19.05
CA GLU A 394 -31.05 -45.77 -18.33
C GLU A 394 -29.56 -45.48 -18.55
N LEU A 395 -28.71 -46.50 -18.44
CA LEU A 395 -27.28 -46.38 -18.71
C LEU A 395 -27.00 -45.97 -20.16
N ALA A 396 -27.73 -46.56 -21.11
CA ALA A 396 -27.64 -46.19 -22.52
C ALA A 396 -28.07 -44.72 -22.78
N GLN A 397 -29.03 -44.19 -22.02
CA GLN A 397 -29.44 -42.78 -22.11
C GLN A 397 -28.41 -41.84 -21.52
N ALA A 398 -27.85 -42.15 -20.35
CA ALA A 398 -26.79 -41.37 -19.72
C ALA A 398 -25.56 -41.27 -20.64
N ALA A 399 -25.11 -42.39 -21.21
CA ALA A 399 -24.01 -42.43 -22.17
C ALA A 399 -24.31 -41.61 -23.45
N HIS A 400 -25.56 -41.60 -23.91
CA HIS A 400 -25.96 -40.82 -25.10
C HIS A 400 -25.90 -39.31 -24.87
N ARG A 401 -26.30 -38.82 -23.69
CA ARG A 401 -26.19 -37.40 -23.32
C ARG A 401 -24.73 -36.93 -23.33
N ILE A 402 -23.84 -37.77 -22.79
CA ILE A 402 -22.39 -37.52 -22.80
C ILE A 402 -21.86 -37.47 -24.24
N ILE A 403 -22.22 -38.42 -25.11
CA ILE A 403 -21.87 -38.39 -26.54
C ILE A 403 -22.32 -37.08 -27.19
N GLY A 404 -23.55 -36.63 -26.92
CA GLY A 404 -24.10 -35.39 -27.47
C GLY A 404 -23.24 -34.17 -27.11
N ARG A 405 -22.72 -34.10 -25.88
CA ARG A 405 -21.84 -33.01 -25.45
C ARG A 405 -20.44 -33.11 -26.03
N LEU A 406 -19.85 -34.30 -26.07
CA LEU A 406 -18.51 -34.54 -26.62
C LEU A 406 -18.41 -34.17 -28.11
N ARG A 407 -19.50 -34.26 -28.87
CA ARG A 407 -19.55 -33.84 -30.29
C ARG A 407 -19.31 -32.35 -30.53
N HIS A 408 -19.50 -31.49 -29.53
CA HIS A 408 -19.31 -30.05 -29.66
C HIS A 408 -17.83 -29.64 -29.57
N TYR A 409 -16.92 -30.58 -29.28
CA TYR A 409 -15.49 -30.33 -29.17
C TYR A 409 -14.74 -30.71 -30.46
N PRO A 410 -13.68 -29.97 -30.83
CA PRO A 410 -12.85 -30.30 -32.00
C PRO A 410 -12.25 -31.70 -31.83
N HIS A 411 -12.28 -32.50 -32.91
CA HIS A 411 -11.97 -33.95 -32.96
C HIS A 411 -13.06 -34.93 -32.45
N GLY A 412 -14.26 -34.46 -32.10
CA GLY A 412 -15.42 -35.29 -31.75
C GLY A 412 -16.16 -35.97 -32.92
N LYS A 413 -15.45 -36.49 -33.95
CA LYS A 413 -16.07 -37.27 -35.05
C LYS A 413 -16.16 -38.75 -34.70
N ARG A 414 -17.21 -39.46 -35.16
CA ARG A 414 -17.46 -40.89 -34.90
C ARG A 414 -16.26 -41.75 -35.33
N PRO A 415 -15.49 -42.33 -34.39
CA PRO A 415 -14.47 -43.31 -34.74
C PRO A 415 -15.15 -44.66 -35.06
N THR A 416 -14.50 -45.51 -35.85
CA THR A 416 -14.86 -46.93 -35.99
C THR A 416 -14.65 -47.62 -34.64
N VAL A 417 -15.74 -48.14 -34.07
CA VAL A 417 -15.72 -48.96 -32.85
C VAL A 417 -15.71 -50.42 -33.27
N GLU A 418 -14.99 -51.27 -32.54
CA GLU A 418 -14.99 -52.72 -32.76
C GLU A 418 -16.41 -53.30 -32.80
N PRO A 419 -16.66 -54.29 -33.68
CA PRO A 419 -17.94 -54.97 -33.74
C PRO A 419 -18.28 -55.62 -32.38
N LEU A 420 -19.57 -55.72 -32.09
CA LEU A 420 -20.06 -56.43 -30.90
C LEU A 420 -19.79 -57.93 -31.11
N ASP A 421 -19.39 -58.61 -30.04
CA ASP A 421 -19.05 -60.04 -30.06
C ASP A 421 -20.34 -60.88 -30.18
N GLU A 422 -20.39 -61.82 -31.13
CA GLU A 422 -21.54 -62.68 -31.39
C GLU A 422 -21.90 -63.53 -30.16
N SER A 423 -20.91 -63.85 -29.32
CA SER A 423 -21.11 -64.60 -28.07
C SER A 423 -22.00 -63.87 -27.03
N LEU A 424 -22.06 -62.54 -27.09
CA LEU A 424 -22.93 -61.71 -26.24
C LEU A 424 -24.39 -61.76 -26.71
N ASP A 425 -24.63 -61.92 -28.01
CA ASP A 425 -25.98 -62.02 -28.56
C ASP A 425 -26.63 -63.36 -28.22
N ASP A 426 -25.85 -64.44 -28.22
CA ASP A 426 -26.29 -65.75 -27.73
C ASP A 426 -26.70 -65.69 -26.25
N LEU A 427 -25.91 -65.03 -25.40
CA LEU A 427 -26.23 -64.85 -23.98
C LEU A 427 -27.48 -63.99 -23.77
N ARG A 428 -27.70 -62.95 -24.59
CA ARG A 428 -28.93 -62.13 -24.53
C ARG A 428 -30.15 -62.91 -24.99
N ALA A 429 -30.01 -63.75 -26.02
CA ALA A 429 -31.07 -64.61 -26.51
C ALA A 429 -31.55 -65.61 -25.44
N THR A 430 -30.64 -66.16 -24.63
CA THR A 430 -31.01 -67.07 -23.51
C THR A 430 -31.88 -66.42 -22.43
N LEU A 431 -31.90 -65.08 -22.36
CA LEU A 431 -32.72 -64.31 -21.41
C LEU A 431 -33.96 -63.67 -22.05
N GLY A 432 -34.23 -63.93 -23.33
CA GLY A 432 -35.32 -63.30 -24.08
C GLY A 432 -35.11 -61.80 -24.34
N LEU A 433 -33.87 -61.32 -24.24
CA LEU A 433 -33.50 -59.93 -24.52
C LEU A 433 -33.17 -59.77 -26.00
N GLY A 434 -33.53 -58.62 -26.59
CA GLY A 434 -33.17 -58.31 -27.97
C GLY A 434 -31.65 -58.22 -28.18
N ALA A 435 -31.19 -58.57 -29.38
CA ALA A 435 -29.78 -58.54 -29.77
C ALA A 435 -29.10 -57.19 -29.45
N ALA A 436 -27.79 -57.23 -29.21
CA ALA A 436 -26.97 -56.07 -28.90
C ALA A 436 -26.98 -55.09 -30.08
N SER A 437 -27.85 -54.08 -30.00
CA SER A 437 -27.99 -53.08 -31.06
C SER A 437 -27.02 -51.91 -30.87
N ALA A 438 -26.82 -51.13 -31.93
CA ALA A 438 -26.14 -49.82 -31.85
C ALA A 438 -26.78 -48.83 -30.87
N LYS A 439 -27.99 -49.13 -30.37
CA LYS A 439 -28.68 -48.35 -29.33
C LYS A 439 -28.44 -48.88 -27.90
N GLY A 440 -27.78 -50.02 -27.72
CA GLY A 440 -27.47 -50.63 -26.42
C GLY A 440 -26.42 -49.87 -25.61
N ALA A 441 -26.38 -50.15 -24.30
CA ALA A 441 -25.50 -49.44 -23.35
C ALA A 441 -24.02 -49.67 -23.67
N LEU A 442 -23.61 -50.92 -23.91
CA LEU A 442 -22.22 -51.29 -24.20
C LEU A 442 -21.65 -50.53 -25.41
N HIS A 443 -22.41 -50.50 -26.51
CA HIS A 443 -22.00 -49.82 -27.73
C HIS A 443 -21.87 -48.30 -27.51
N ARG A 444 -22.83 -47.68 -26.82
CA ARG A 444 -22.79 -46.23 -26.51
C ARG A 444 -21.64 -45.88 -25.57
N LEU A 445 -21.34 -46.71 -24.58
CA LEU A 445 -20.20 -46.52 -23.69
C LEU A 445 -18.88 -46.61 -24.46
N ARG A 446 -18.73 -47.59 -25.36
CA ARG A 446 -17.54 -47.69 -26.23
C ARG A 446 -17.39 -46.49 -27.15
N VAL A 447 -18.48 -45.98 -27.74
CA VAL A 447 -18.47 -44.76 -28.57
C VAL A 447 -18.10 -43.51 -27.75
N ALA A 448 -18.69 -43.35 -26.57
CA ALA A 448 -18.35 -42.23 -25.68
C ALA A 448 -16.87 -42.30 -25.26
N ASN A 449 -16.38 -43.50 -24.99
CA ASN A 449 -15.00 -43.73 -24.56
C ASN A 449 -13.99 -43.43 -25.68
N SER A 450 -14.29 -43.83 -26.93
CA SER A 450 -13.45 -43.52 -28.09
C SER A 450 -13.47 -42.03 -28.45
N MET A 451 -14.61 -41.34 -28.35
CA MET A 451 -14.69 -39.89 -28.52
C MET A 451 -13.89 -39.14 -27.44
N THR A 452 -14.00 -39.57 -26.19
CA THR A 452 -13.23 -38.99 -25.09
C THR A 452 -11.73 -39.20 -25.29
N ARG A 453 -11.31 -40.38 -25.79
CA ARG A 453 -9.91 -40.66 -26.20
C ARG A 453 -9.43 -39.77 -27.33
N ALA A 454 -10.25 -39.56 -28.36
CA ALA A 454 -9.89 -38.69 -29.48
C ALA A 454 -9.69 -37.22 -29.07
N ILE A 455 -10.40 -36.78 -28.03
CA ILE A 455 -10.37 -35.41 -27.52
C ILE A 455 -9.23 -35.21 -26.49
N LEU A 456 -9.02 -36.18 -25.60
CA LEU A 456 -8.08 -36.08 -24.47
C LEU A 456 -6.74 -36.80 -24.67
N GLY A 457 -6.63 -37.64 -25.71
CA GLY A 457 -5.48 -38.51 -25.96
C GLY A 457 -5.47 -39.80 -25.13
N ASP A 458 -4.37 -40.56 -25.21
CA ASP A 458 -4.15 -41.81 -24.49
C ASP A 458 -3.91 -41.55 -23.00
N THR A 459 -5.00 -41.60 -22.24
CA THR A 459 -5.07 -41.24 -20.82
C THR A 459 -5.00 -42.45 -19.89
N LEU A 460 -5.22 -43.67 -20.40
CA LEU A 460 -5.06 -44.93 -19.66
C LEU A 460 -3.80 -45.69 -20.13
N ASP A 461 -3.11 -46.38 -19.22
CA ASP A 461 -1.91 -47.17 -19.58
C ASP A 461 -2.22 -48.36 -20.50
N SER A 462 -3.45 -48.87 -20.51
CA SER A 462 -3.91 -49.89 -21.46
C SER A 462 -3.92 -49.40 -22.91
N ASP A 463 -4.09 -48.10 -23.14
CA ASP A 463 -4.14 -47.50 -24.48
C ASP A 463 -2.73 -47.43 -25.12
N ARG A 464 -1.69 -47.35 -24.27
CA ARG A 464 -0.28 -47.27 -24.70
C ARG A 464 0.29 -48.60 -25.18
N GLN A 465 -0.32 -49.73 -24.80
CA GLN A 465 0.07 -51.05 -25.30
C GLN A 465 -0.51 -51.35 -26.68
N GLU A 466 -1.65 -50.74 -27.03
CA GLU A 466 -2.35 -50.95 -28.30
C GLU A 466 -1.91 -49.97 -29.39
N SER A 467 -1.29 -48.86 -28.99
CA SER A 467 -0.79 -47.83 -29.89
C SER A 467 0.66 -47.56 -29.52
N ALA A 468 1.59 -48.24 -30.17
CA ALA A 468 3.00 -47.86 -30.16
C ALA A 468 3.29 -47.05 -31.44
N PRO A 469 3.32 -45.70 -31.41
CA PRO A 469 3.79 -44.90 -32.52
C PRO A 469 5.29 -44.60 -32.37
N LYS A 470 6.00 -44.67 -33.50
CA LYS A 470 7.39 -44.17 -33.65
C LYS A 470 7.49 -42.69 -33.26
N PRO A 471 8.63 -42.23 -32.69
CA PRO A 471 8.76 -40.89 -32.14
C PRO A 471 8.80 -39.83 -33.26
N LYS A 472 7.94 -38.80 -33.15
CA LYS A 472 8.12 -37.54 -33.87
C LYS A 472 8.53 -36.42 -32.92
N LYS A 473 9.43 -35.60 -33.47
CA LYS A 473 10.26 -34.58 -32.83
C LYS A 473 9.47 -33.43 -32.22
N SER A 474 9.92 -33.04 -31.03
CA SER A 474 9.94 -31.72 -30.39
C SER A 474 9.15 -30.58 -31.06
N GLY A 475 8.07 -30.16 -30.41
CA GLY A 475 7.55 -28.80 -30.43
C GLY A 475 7.52 -28.27 -29.00
N LYS A 476 8.15 -27.12 -28.76
CA LYS A 476 8.28 -26.46 -27.44
C LYS A 476 6.91 -26.29 -26.76
N PRO A 477 6.79 -26.49 -25.44
CA PRO A 477 5.51 -26.31 -24.76
C PRO A 477 5.14 -24.84 -24.76
N ALA A 478 3.97 -24.52 -25.32
CA ALA A 478 3.35 -23.22 -25.20
C ALA A 478 3.00 -22.98 -23.72
N HIS A 479 3.58 -21.93 -23.14
CA HIS A 479 3.21 -21.43 -21.82
C HIS A 479 1.77 -20.89 -21.88
N HIS A 480 0.78 -21.76 -21.66
CA HIS A 480 -0.54 -21.31 -21.24
C HIS A 480 -0.42 -20.75 -19.82
N LYS A 481 -0.39 -19.42 -19.73
CA LYS A 481 -0.64 -18.69 -18.49
C LYS A 481 -2.09 -18.94 -18.09
N GLU A 482 -2.32 -19.91 -17.21
CA GLU A 482 -3.54 -20.01 -16.44
C GLU A 482 -3.73 -18.71 -15.65
N LEU A 483 -4.73 -17.92 -16.06
CA LEU A 483 -5.18 -16.75 -15.34
C LEU A 483 -6.04 -17.23 -14.16
N VAL A 484 -5.38 -17.77 -13.13
CA VAL A 484 -6.02 -17.99 -11.82
C VAL A 484 -6.44 -16.62 -11.29
N ARG A 485 -7.77 -16.41 -11.21
CA ARG A 485 -8.41 -15.26 -10.56
C ARG A 485 -7.95 -15.14 -9.10
N GLY A 486 -6.84 -14.45 -8.89
CA GLY A 486 -6.48 -13.80 -7.64
C GLY A 486 -6.40 -12.31 -7.91
N THR A 487 -7.15 -11.49 -7.16
CA THR A 487 -7.17 -10.01 -7.15
C THR A 487 -6.33 -9.38 -8.27
N SER A 488 -6.98 -9.00 -9.38
CA SER A 488 -6.31 -8.60 -10.61
C SER A 488 -5.22 -7.56 -10.33
N ARG A 489 -4.09 -7.66 -11.04
CA ARG A 489 -2.99 -6.69 -10.91
C ARG A 489 -3.49 -5.25 -11.06
N LEU A 490 -4.54 -5.04 -11.86
CA LEU A 490 -5.28 -3.80 -12.02
C LEU A 490 -5.79 -3.22 -10.69
N VAL A 491 -6.39 -4.02 -9.80
CA VAL A 491 -6.86 -3.51 -8.49
C VAL A 491 -5.70 -3.05 -7.61
N LYS A 492 -4.55 -3.73 -7.68
CA LYS A 492 -3.35 -3.36 -6.92
C LYS A 492 -2.70 -2.08 -7.44
N TYR A 493 -2.60 -1.95 -8.76
CA TYR A 493 -2.11 -0.72 -9.37
C TYR A 493 -3.09 0.43 -9.16
N GLY A 494 -4.40 0.19 -9.19
CA GLY A 494 -5.43 1.17 -8.86
C GLY A 494 -5.35 1.66 -7.41
N LEU A 495 -5.11 0.77 -6.44
CA LEU A 495 -4.89 1.15 -5.04
C LEU A 495 -3.61 1.97 -4.84
N LEU A 496 -2.52 1.61 -5.51
CA LEU A 496 -1.26 2.37 -5.47
C LEU A 496 -1.42 3.75 -6.12
N ALA A 497 -2.11 3.82 -7.26
CA ALA A 497 -2.41 5.08 -7.94
C ALA A 497 -3.32 5.96 -7.08
N GLY A 498 -4.36 5.39 -6.45
CA GLY A 498 -5.23 6.12 -5.53
C GLY A 498 -4.48 6.67 -4.32
N LEU A 499 -3.52 5.91 -3.78
CA LEU A 499 -2.66 6.36 -2.68
C LEU A 499 -1.72 7.49 -3.12
N LEU A 500 -1.18 7.43 -4.34
CA LEU A 500 -0.36 8.49 -4.93
C LEU A 500 -1.18 9.78 -5.17
N VAL A 501 -2.40 9.65 -5.68
CA VAL A 501 -3.31 10.79 -5.84
C VAL A 501 -3.68 11.41 -4.49
N ALA A 502 -3.95 10.59 -3.48
CA ALA A 502 -4.22 11.09 -2.13
C ALA A 502 -3.01 11.83 -1.52
N SER A 503 -1.78 11.33 -1.74
CA SER A 503 -0.56 12.03 -1.29
C SER A 503 -0.32 13.32 -2.06
N LEU A 504 -0.57 13.36 -3.38
CA LEU A 504 -0.50 14.59 -4.18
C LEU A 504 -1.45 15.68 -3.65
N ILE A 505 -2.68 15.30 -3.30
CA ILE A 505 -3.68 16.22 -2.75
C ILE A 505 -3.24 16.70 -1.36
N CYS A 506 -2.81 15.79 -0.48
CA CYS A 506 -2.38 16.18 0.87
C CYS A 506 -1.13 17.08 0.85
N ALA A 507 -0.12 16.74 0.06
CA ALA A 507 1.07 17.58 -0.12
C ALA A 507 0.69 18.94 -0.72
N GLY A 508 -0.25 18.95 -1.67
CA GLY A 508 -0.78 20.19 -2.26
C GLY A 508 -1.51 21.06 -1.25
N LEU A 509 -2.31 20.49 -0.36
CA LEU A 509 -2.98 21.22 0.72
C LEU A 509 -1.98 21.80 1.72
N VAL A 510 -0.93 21.06 2.09
CA VAL A 510 0.13 21.55 2.99
C VAL A 510 0.89 22.70 2.33
N VAL A 511 1.29 22.55 1.07
CA VAL A 511 2.02 23.61 0.34
C VAL A 511 1.12 24.82 0.05
N ALA A 512 -0.16 24.61 -0.25
CA ALA A 512 -1.12 25.71 -0.43
C ALA A 512 -1.42 26.47 0.87
N SER A 513 -1.14 25.88 2.04
CA SER A 513 -1.24 26.57 3.33
C SER A 513 0.00 27.40 3.66
N LEU A 514 1.09 27.26 2.91
CA LEU A 514 2.26 28.13 3.06
C LEU A 514 1.95 29.52 2.49
N PRO A 515 2.43 30.60 3.13
CA PRO A 515 2.30 31.95 2.60
C PRO A 515 2.86 31.99 1.16
N GLN A 516 2.05 32.47 0.21
CA GLN A 516 2.52 32.72 -1.15
C GLN A 516 2.86 34.20 -1.30
N ALA A 517 3.81 34.49 -2.19
CA ALA A 517 4.13 35.87 -2.56
C ALA A 517 2.83 36.58 -3.00
N PRO A 518 2.43 37.67 -2.32
CA PRO A 518 1.23 38.40 -2.67
C PRO A 518 1.40 39.01 -4.07
N LYS A 519 0.39 38.80 -4.91
CA LYS A 519 0.36 39.31 -6.27
C LYS A 519 -0.45 40.61 -6.33
N ALA A 520 -0.01 41.52 -7.17
CA ALA A 520 -0.83 42.64 -7.59
C ALA A 520 -2.06 42.09 -8.35
N THR A 521 -3.21 42.66 -8.04
CA THR A 521 -4.53 42.24 -8.50
C THR A 521 -4.93 42.99 -9.78
N TYR A 522 -4.50 44.26 -9.93
CA TYR A 522 -4.78 45.20 -11.03
C TYR A 522 -6.26 45.26 -11.51
N GLU A 523 -7.20 44.76 -10.71
CA GLU A 523 -8.66 44.72 -10.95
C GLU A 523 -9.45 45.41 -9.82
N GLY A 524 -8.74 46.05 -8.88
CA GLY A 524 -9.32 46.75 -7.73
C GLY A 524 -9.99 48.07 -8.09
N SER A 525 -10.61 48.69 -7.09
CA SER A 525 -11.36 49.94 -7.19
C SER A 525 -10.86 51.03 -6.23
N GLY A 526 -9.77 50.79 -5.51
CA GLY A 526 -9.33 51.65 -4.41
C GLY A 526 -10.12 51.43 -3.11
N GLN A 527 -10.74 50.25 -2.94
CA GLN A 527 -11.43 49.91 -1.70
C GLN A 527 -10.46 49.94 -0.51
N GLY A 528 -10.90 50.49 0.62
CA GLY A 528 -10.06 50.68 1.82
C GLY A 528 -9.29 52.00 1.85
N MET A 529 -9.20 52.73 0.73
CA MET A 529 -8.55 54.04 0.65
C MET A 529 -9.47 55.17 1.13
N VAL A 530 -9.01 55.93 2.12
CA VAL A 530 -9.61 57.21 2.53
C VAL A 530 -8.69 58.34 2.08
N LEU A 531 -9.15 59.11 1.09
CA LEU A 531 -8.36 60.18 0.50
C LEU A 531 -8.62 61.51 1.21
N GLN A 532 -7.56 62.22 1.56
CA GLN A 532 -7.57 63.63 1.96
C GLN A 532 -6.65 64.38 1.01
N ILE A 533 -7.09 65.51 0.46
CA ILE A 533 -6.27 66.33 -0.44
C ILE A 533 -6.01 67.67 0.25
N ASP A 534 -4.75 67.94 0.58
CA ASP A 534 -4.28 69.27 0.98
C ASP A 534 -3.78 70.01 -0.26
N ASP A 535 -4.74 70.59 -0.99
CA ASP A 535 -4.49 71.39 -2.18
C ASP A 535 -5.14 72.75 -2.05
N LYS A 536 -4.33 73.75 -1.69
CA LYS A 536 -4.76 75.14 -1.53
C LYS A 536 -5.17 75.77 -2.87
N ALA A 537 -4.64 75.28 -3.99
CA ALA A 537 -4.87 75.80 -5.33
C ALA A 537 -5.97 75.06 -6.11
N LYS A 538 -6.41 73.89 -5.63
CA LYS A 538 -7.42 73.02 -6.25
C LYS A 538 -7.05 72.60 -7.68
N LEU A 539 -5.79 72.22 -7.87
CA LEU A 539 -5.20 71.70 -9.09
C LEU A 539 -5.54 70.21 -9.33
N VAL A 540 -5.91 69.46 -8.28
CA VAL A 540 -6.14 68.01 -8.37
C VAL A 540 -7.53 67.62 -7.90
N ASP A 541 -8.21 66.74 -8.65
CA ASP A 541 -9.54 66.21 -8.31
C ASP A 541 -9.46 64.78 -7.75
N GLU A 542 -10.13 64.55 -6.62
CA GLU A 542 -10.30 63.23 -6.00
C GLU A 542 -10.96 62.24 -6.97
N SER A 543 -11.93 62.69 -7.78
CA SER A 543 -12.65 61.81 -8.70
C SER A 543 -11.74 61.24 -9.80
N GLU A 544 -10.71 62.00 -10.19
CA GLU A 544 -9.72 61.60 -11.17
C GLU A 544 -8.72 60.62 -10.60
N ILE A 545 -8.23 60.84 -9.37
CA ILE A 545 -7.34 59.89 -8.68
C ILE A 545 -8.03 58.55 -8.50
N ARG A 546 -9.28 58.54 -8.02
CA ARG A 546 -10.05 57.30 -7.84
C ARG A 546 -10.31 56.57 -9.16
N ARG A 547 -10.40 57.28 -10.28
CA ARG A 547 -10.58 56.68 -11.61
C ARG A 547 -9.36 55.87 -12.06
N TYR A 548 -8.17 56.28 -11.63
CA TYR A 548 -6.90 55.63 -11.96
C TYR A 548 -6.47 54.59 -10.94
N MET A 549 -7.23 54.35 -9.85
CA MET A 549 -6.95 53.29 -8.89
C MET A 549 -7.43 51.92 -9.39
N HIS A 550 -6.50 50.97 -9.42
CA HIS A 550 -6.67 49.59 -9.86
C HIS A 550 -6.24 48.57 -8.78
N GLU A 551 -5.85 49.03 -7.60
CA GLU A 551 -5.54 48.19 -6.43
C GLU A 551 -6.42 48.52 -5.24
N ASP A 552 -6.76 47.49 -4.46
CA ASP A 552 -7.48 47.63 -3.19
C ASP A 552 -6.53 47.44 -2.01
N PHE A 553 -6.81 48.15 -0.92
CA PHE A 553 -6.18 47.98 0.38
C PHE A 553 -6.93 46.89 1.19
N ALA A 554 -6.17 45.99 1.82
CA ALA A 554 -6.75 44.95 2.67
C ALA A 554 -7.36 45.52 3.96
N GLU A 555 -6.73 46.57 4.49
CA GLU A 555 -7.16 47.32 5.66
C GLU A 555 -7.43 48.77 5.26
N ARG A 556 -8.11 49.51 6.13
CA ARG A 556 -8.35 50.93 5.88
C ARG A 556 -7.02 51.69 5.94
N GLN A 557 -6.73 52.51 4.94
CA GLN A 557 -5.55 53.37 4.88
C GLN A 557 -5.98 54.81 4.61
N ASP A 558 -5.52 55.75 5.43
CA ASP A 558 -5.74 57.18 5.28
C ASP A 558 -4.59 57.77 4.43
N LEU A 559 -4.89 58.20 3.21
CA LEU A 559 -3.91 58.78 2.27
C LEU A 559 -4.11 60.29 2.19
N LEU A 560 -3.09 61.05 2.56
CA LEU A 560 -3.04 62.51 2.44
C LEU A 560 -2.22 62.92 1.22
N ILE A 561 -2.84 63.49 0.21
CA ILE A 561 -2.12 64.08 -0.94
C ILE A 561 -1.74 65.51 -0.56
N ALA A 562 -0.44 65.76 -0.41
CA ALA A 562 0.12 67.07 -0.12
C ALA A 562 0.53 67.75 -1.44
N VAL A 563 -0.31 68.65 -1.95
CA VAL A 563 -0.02 69.35 -3.21
C VAL A 563 0.81 70.59 -2.94
N ARG A 564 2.01 70.67 -3.52
CA ARG A 564 2.96 71.79 -3.33
C ARG A 564 3.57 72.25 -4.64
N ASP A 565 4.15 73.44 -4.62
CA ASP A 565 4.89 74.02 -5.75
C ASP A 565 6.26 73.34 -5.88
N ALA A 566 6.59 72.78 -7.04
CA ALA A 566 7.80 71.97 -7.20
C ALA A 566 9.07 72.81 -7.07
N GLU A 567 9.09 73.99 -7.68
CA GLU A 567 10.21 74.94 -7.65
C GLU A 567 10.53 75.46 -6.23
N SER A 568 9.59 75.36 -5.29
CA SER A 568 9.78 75.74 -3.88
C SER A 568 10.42 74.64 -3.01
N TYR A 569 10.43 73.39 -3.48
CA TYR A 569 10.88 72.22 -2.70
C TYR A 569 12.03 71.46 -3.36
N LEU A 570 12.14 71.50 -4.69
CA LEU A 570 13.18 70.79 -5.43
C LEU A 570 14.15 71.76 -6.12
N GLU A 571 15.43 71.43 -6.02
CA GLU A 571 16.48 72.03 -6.82
C GLU A 571 16.61 71.27 -8.14
N PHE A 572 16.30 71.94 -9.24
CA PHE A 572 16.34 71.33 -10.57
C PHE A 572 17.70 71.51 -11.23
N THR A 573 18.24 70.41 -11.74
CA THR A 573 19.41 70.38 -12.62
C THR A 573 18.98 70.04 -14.05
N ARG A 574 19.42 70.85 -15.01
CA ARG A 574 19.16 70.59 -16.44
C ARG A 574 20.26 69.70 -17.01
N ILE A 575 19.85 68.60 -17.64
CA ILE A 575 20.77 67.75 -18.41
C ILE A 575 20.88 68.30 -19.82
N GLU A 576 22.11 68.55 -20.27
CA GLU A 576 22.38 69.06 -21.61
C GLU A 576 21.89 68.06 -22.68
N GLY A 577 20.98 68.51 -23.55
CA GLY A 577 20.38 67.68 -24.60
C GLY A 577 19.17 66.84 -24.19
N SER A 578 18.71 66.94 -22.94
CA SER A 578 17.46 66.33 -22.47
C SER A 578 16.34 67.36 -22.33
N GLU A 579 15.10 66.96 -22.62
CA GLU A 579 13.90 67.74 -22.26
C GLU A 579 13.50 67.54 -20.79
N TYR A 580 14.06 66.53 -20.12
CA TYR A 580 13.80 66.22 -18.72
C TYR A 580 14.76 66.97 -17.78
N ARG A 581 14.23 67.40 -16.63
CA ARG A 581 15.02 67.91 -15.50
C ARG A 581 15.26 66.77 -14.52
N ASP A 582 16.41 66.80 -13.85
CA ASP A 582 16.68 65.97 -12.68
C ASP A 582 16.76 66.85 -11.43
N SER A 583 16.82 66.23 -10.26
CA SER A 583 17.14 66.89 -9.00
C SER A 583 18.39 66.27 -8.38
N THR A 584 18.88 66.83 -7.28
CA THR A 584 19.94 66.19 -6.48
C THR A 584 19.31 65.24 -5.46
N PRO A 585 19.95 64.11 -5.12
CA PRO A 585 19.46 63.22 -4.06
C PRO A 585 19.19 63.99 -2.76
N GLN A 586 20.11 64.89 -2.37
CA GLN A 586 19.96 65.73 -1.19
C GLN A 586 18.70 66.61 -1.23
N SER A 587 18.42 67.26 -2.37
CA SER A 587 17.23 68.09 -2.50
C SER A 587 15.93 67.28 -2.37
N VAL A 588 15.89 66.07 -2.94
CA VAL A 588 14.73 65.16 -2.79
C VAL A 588 14.56 64.72 -1.32
N ARG A 589 15.66 64.37 -0.65
CA ARG A 589 15.66 63.99 0.79
C ARG A 589 15.13 65.12 1.66
N GLU A 590 15.64 66.33 1.48
CA GLU A 590 15.20 67.53 2.22
C GLU A 590 13.72 67.86 1.94
N ALA A 591 13.26 67.72 0.69
CA ALA A 591 11.86 67.94 0.33
C ALA A 591 10.90 66.99 1.07
N ILE A 592 11.22 65.69 1.12
CA ILE A 592 10.42 64.66 1.80
C ILE A 592 10.28 65.00 3.30
N TRP A 593 11.38 65.31 3.97
CA TRP A 593 11.38 65.64 5.40
C TRP A 593 10.69 66.97 5.69
N ARG A 594 10.93 67.99 4.86
CA ARG A 594 10.25 69.29 4.98
C ARG A 594 8.74 69.17 4.86
N ILE A 595 8.24 68.34 3.93
CA ILE A 595 6.80 68.12 3.75
C ILE A 595 6.22 67.36 4.95
N LYS A 596 6.93 66.36 5.50
CA LYS A 596 6.51 65.66 6.72
C LYS A 596 6.33 66.64 7.89
N ASP A 597 7.26 67.57 8.07
CA ASP A 597 7.27 68.54 9.18
C ASP A 597 6.17 69.60 9.09
N GLU A 598 5.47 69.73 7.96
CA GLU A 598 4.29 70.60 7.84
C GLU A 598 3.06 70.07 8.58
N TYR A 599 3.07 68.80 8.99
CA TYR A 599 1.94 68.11 9.62
C TYR A 599 2.28 67.61 11.04
N PRO A 600 2.72 68.47 11.97
CA PRO A 600 3.11 68.06 13.32
C PRO A 600 1.92 67.54 14.15
N ASP A 601 0.69 67.91 13.80
CA ASP A 601 -0.54 67.40 14.42
C ASP A 601 -0.89 65.96 14.01
N ARG A 602 -0.21 65.44 13.00
CA ARG A 602 -0.37 64.06 12.48
C ARG A 602 0.80 63.14 12.86
N GLN A 603 1.74 63.64 13.65
CA GLN A 603 2.89 62.90 14.16
C GLN A 603 2.73 62.58 15.64
N ASP A 604 3.28 61.44 16.08
CA ASP A 604 3.42 61.13 17.50
C ASP A 604 4.33 62.18 18.18
N PRO A 605 3.85 62.91 19.20
CA PRO A 605 4.64 63.92 19.90
C PRO A 605 5.91 63.39 20.55
N ALA A 606 5.98 62.09 20.87
CA ALA A 606 7.12 61.49 21.54
C ALA A 606 8.23 61.05 20.56
N SER A 607 7.88 60.64 19.34
CA SER A 607 8.83 60.09 18.38
C SER A 607 8.92 60.84 17.05
N GLY A 608 8.01 61.78 16.75
CA GLY A 608 7.93 62.46 15.46
C GLY A 608 7.65 61.52 14.28
N GLU A 609 6.94 60.42 14.53
CA GLU A 609 6.58 59.42 13.51
C GLU A 609 5.11 59.55 13.16
N LEU A 610 4.75 59.27 11.90
CA LEU A 610 3.34 59.21 11.49
C LEU A 610 2.67 57.95 12.09
N ASP A 611 1.36 58.05 12.30
CA ASP A 611 0.49 56.91 12.64
C ASP A 611 0.55 55.83 11.56
N GLY A 612 0.50 54.56 11.95
CA GLY A 612 0.71 53.40 11.05
C GLY A 612 -0.23 53.33 9.85
N ASP A 613 -1.43 53.91 9.95
CA ASP A 613 -2.47 53.88 8.91
C ASP A 613 -2.48 55.14 8.04
N LEU A 614 -1.58 56.10 8.30
CA LEU A 614 -1.49 57.37 7.58
C LEU A 614 -0.28 57.37 6.64
N THR A 615 -0.52 57.75 5.39
CA THR A 615 0.53 57.96 4.38
C THR A 615 0.34 59.30 3.70
N ILE A 616 1.42 60.06 3.57
CA ILE A 616 1.45 61.35 2.86
C ILE A 616 2.08 61.11 1.48
N ILE A 617 1.36 61.50 0.44
CA ILE A 617 1.76 61.42 -0.96
C ILE A 617 2.12 62.85 -1.41
N PRO A 618 3.41 63.24 -1.45
CA PRO A 618 3.85 64.57 -1.87
C PRO A 618 3.71 64.73 -3.38
N LEU A 619 2.72 65.50 -3.82
CA LEU A 619 2.51 65.79 -5.23
C LEU A 619 3.00 67.20 -5.55
N LEU A 620 4.19 67.30 -6.14
CA LEU A 620 4.82 68.57 -6.48
C LEU A 620 4.39 68.98 -7.89
N ILE A 621 3.75 70.13 -8.03
CA ILE A 621 3.28 70.66 -9.31
C ILE A 621 4.26 71.72 -9.80
N THR A 622 4.74 71.58 -11.03
CA THR A 622 5.63 72.54 -11.67
C THR A 622 4.87 73.74 -12.21
N ASP A 623 5.58 74.82 -12.53
CA ASP A 623 5.02 75.98 -13.25
C ASP A 623 4.31 75.62 -14.57
N ALA A 624 4.71 74.52 -15.22
CA ALA A 624 4.09 74.00 -16.44
C ALA A 624 2.77 73.24 -16.20
N GLY A 625 2.43 72.97 -14.94
CA GLY A 625 1.29 72.16 -14.52
C GLY A 625 1.57 70.65 -14.49
N ASP A 626 2.82 70.24 -14.68
CA ASP A 626 3.23 68.84 -14.62
C ASP A 626 3.43 68.41 -13.17
N GLY A 627 3.06 67.17 -12.84
CA GLY A 627 3.19 66.59 -11.51
C GLY A 627 4.46 65.77 -11.35
N ILE A 628 5.12 65.92 -10.21
CA ILE A 628 6.30 65.18 -9.78
C ILE A 628 6.00 64.48 -8.47
N MET A 629 6.35 63.20 -8.39
CA MET A 629 6.31 62.40 -7.17
C MET A 629 7.75 62.10 -6.71
N PRO A 630 8.33 62.87 -5.77
CA PRO A 630 9.71 62.67 -5.33
C PRO A 630 9.92 61.40 -4.49
N GLY A 631 8.84 60.87 -3.91
CA GLY A 631 8.82 59.71 -3.01
C GLY A 631 7.50 59.68 -2.24
N LEU A 632 7.29 58.67 -1.39
CA LEU A 632 6.12 58.59 -0.50
C LEU A 632 6.55 58.74 0.96
N ILE A 633 5.71 59.30 1.82
CA ILE A 633 5.99 59.38 3.26
C ILE A 633 5.00 58.46 3.97
N SER A 634 5.49 57.36 4.53
CA SER A 634 4.64 56.31 5.11
C SER A 634 4.67 56.35 6.64
N GLY A 635 3.54 56.04 7.28
CA GLY A 635 3.50 55.69 8.70
C GLY A 635 3.74 54.20 8.97
N ALA A 636 3.52 53.35 7.96
CA ALA A 636 3.78 51.92 7.99
C ALA A 636 5.26 51.62 7.71
N VAL A 637 5.85 50.74 8.52
CA VAL A 637 7.25 50.30 8.41
C VAL A 637 7.32 49.01 7.60
N ILE A 638 8.33 48.88 6.74
CA ILE A 638 8.60 47.63 6.03
C ILE A 638 9.78 46.89 6.65
N SER A 639 9.65 45.58 6.72
CA SER A 639 10.72 44.63 7.01
C SER A 639 10.80 43.54 5.93
N GLY A 640 11.97 42.91 5.81
CA GLY A 640 12.22 41.78 4.89
C GLY A 640 12.55 42.19 3.45
N GLU A 641 12.26 41.30 2.49
CA GLU A 641 12.56 41.50 1.05
C GLU A 641 11.63 42.52 0.35
N ALA A 642 10.60 43.02 1.05
CA ALA A 642 9.72 44.05 0.49
C ALA A 642 10.51 45.35 0.25
N SER A 643 10.23 46.02 -0.86
CA SER A 643 10.85 47.29 -1.24
C SER A 643 9.76 48.30 -1.51
N TRP A 644 9.97 49.53 -1.05
CA TRP A 644 9.17 50.68 -1.44
C TRP A 644 9.38 50.98 -2.92
N GLY A 645 8.58 50.39 -3.82
CA GLY A 645 8.51 50.75 -5.25
C GLY A 645 9.83 51.21 -5.88
N SER A 646 9.81 52.36 -6.55
CA SER A 646 11.02 53.05 -7.04
C SER A 646 11.51 54.05 -5.98
N THR A 647 12.69 53.82 -5.39
CA THR A 647 13.43 54.79 -4.57
C THR A 647 14.38 55.66 -5.40
N SER A 648 14.26 55.64 -6.73
CA SER A 648 15.19 56.31 -7.65
C SER A 648 15.38 57.80 -7.39
N GLY A 649 14.33 58.50 -6.93
CA GLY A 649 14.41 59.91 -6.54
C GLY A 649 15.29 60.11 -5.30
N TRP A 650 15.17 59.22 -4.31
CA TRP A 650 15.98 59.24 -3.09
C TRP A 650 17.45 58.89 -3.33
N ASP A 651 17.69 57.89 -4.19
CA ASP A 651 19.03 57.34 -4.44
C ASP A 651 19.82 58.18 -5.44
N TYR A 652 19.17 58.64 -6.52
CA TYR A 652 19.83 59.26 -7.66
C TYR A 652 19.34 60.68 -7.98
N GLY A 653 18.35 61.20 -7.26
CA GLY A 653 17.73 62.50 -7.59
C GLY A 653 16.90 62.45 -8.88
N SER A 654 16.66 61.26 -9.44
CA SER A 654 15.92 61.09 -10.67
C SER A 654 14.44 61.34 -10.43
N ILE A 655 13.91 62.39 -11.06
CA ILE A 655 12.53 62.83 -10.93
C ILE A 655 11.81 62.68 -12.26
N HIS A 656 10.53 62.32 -12.21
CA HIS A 656 9.69 62.19 -13.40
C HIS A 656 8.62 63.27 -13.41
N GLU A 657 8.58 64.07 -14.49
CA GLU A 657 7.55 65.08 -14.74
C GLU A 657 6.42 64.48 -15.58
N SER A 658 5.23 64.39 -15.00
CA SER A 658 4.05 63.79 -15.61
C SER A 658 2.98 64.82 -15.93
N LYS A 659 2.45 64.77 -17.16
CA LYS A 659 1.33 65.62 -17.59
C LYS A 659 0.00 65.28 -16.93
N TYR A 660 -0.04 64.22 -16.12
CA TYR A 660 -1.25 63.72 -15.46
C TYR A 660 -1.01 63.58 -13.94
N PRO A 661 -1.00 64.69 -13.17
CA PRO A 661 -0.69 64.66 -11.74
C PRO A 661 -1.59 63.73 -10.91
N ALA A 662 -2.88 63.66 -11.26
CA ALA A 662 -3.83 62.76 -10.60
C ALA A 662 -3.51 61.27 -10.83
N MET A 663 -2.96 60.93 -12.00
CA MET A 663 -2.53 59.57 -12.32
C MET A 663 -1.27 59.21 -11.52
N GLU A 664 -0.32 60.14 -11.33
CA GLU A 664 0.85 59.87 -10.49
C GLU A 664 0.50 59.64 -9.02
N ALA A 665 -0.43 60.43 -8.47
CA ALA A 665 -0.91 60.20 -7.11
C ALA A 665 -1.61 58.84 -6.97
N ALA A 666 -2.37 58.40 -7.98
CA ALA A 666 -2.98 57.08 -8.00
C ALA A 666 -1.94 55.96 -8.08
N ASN A 667 -0.97 56.05 -9.01
CA ASN A 667 0.12 55.08 -9.15
C ASN A 667 0.91 54.93 -7.84
N ALA A 668 1.22 56.04 -7.16
CA ALA A 668 1.90 56.01 -5.87
C ALA A 668 1.07 55.28 -4.79
N ALA A 669 -0.24 55.51 -4.76
CA ALA A 669 -1.15 54.80 -3.86
C ALA A 669 -1.27 53.31 -4.19
N GLU A 670 -1.26 52.92 -5.46
CA GLU A 670 -1.23 51.52 -5.90
C GLU A 670 0.07 50.82 -5.50
N ASP A 671 1.21 51.45 -5.76
CA ASP A 671 2.52 50.94 -5.35
C ASP A 671 2.54 50.75 -3.83
N PHE A 672 2.05 51.72 -3.07
CA PHE A 672 1.91 51.60 -1.61
C PHE A 672 1.01 50.41 -1.20
N ALA A 673 -0.14 50.20 -1.87
CA ALA A 673 -1.02 49.07 -1.60
C ALA A 673 -0.35 47.71 -1.87
N VAL A 674 0.39 47.60 -2.98
CA VAL A 674 1.17 46.38 -3.32
C VAL A 674 2.26 46.14 -2.29
N VAL A 675 2.90 47.21 -1.84
CA VAL A 675 3.96 47.16 -0.85
C VAL A 675 3.44 46.72 0.51
N LEU A 676 2.31 47.25 0.99
CA LEU A 676 1.66 46.79 2.21
C LEU A 676 1.25 45.32 2.14
N LYS A 677 0.77 44.84 0.98
CA LYS A 677 0.48 43.41 0.78
C LYS A 677 1.73 42.54 0.95
N ARG A 678 2.91 43.06 0.57
CA ARG A 678 4.20 42.37 0.67
C ARG A 678 4.90 42.57 2.01
N ALA A 679 4.56 43.61 2.77
CA ALA A 679 5.10 43.85 4.09
C ALA A 679 4.83 42.65 5.00
N GLY A 680 5.89 42.08 5.59
CA GLY A 680 5.81 40.87 6.42
C GLY A 680 5.79 39.53 5.67
N TYR A 681 5.85 39.52 4.33
CA TYR A 681 6.14 38.30 3.58
C TYR A 681 7.66 38.08 3.54
N GLU A 682 8.12 37.05 4.25
CA GLU A 682 9.48 36.53 4.10
C GLU A 682 9.46 35.39 3.09
N LYS A 683 10.30 35.51 2.06
CA LYS A 683 10.45 34.45 1.08
C LYS A 683 11.08 33.25 1.78
N PRO A 684 10.46 32.06 1.74
CA PRO A 684 11.08 30.89 2.31
C PRO A 684 12.40 30.57 1.58
N ASP A 685 13.46 30.33 2.36
CA ASP A 685 14.79 29.89 1.90
C ASP A 685 14.81 28.52 1.19
N TYR A 686 13.65 27.89 1.01
CA TYR A 686 13.51 26.59 0.40
C TYR A 686 12.67 26.64 -0.88
N ASN A 687 13.05 25.79 -1.83
CA ASN A 687 12.27 25.61 -3.05
C ASN A 687 10.93 24.91 -2.72
N VAL A 688 9.84 25.66 -2.81
CA VAL A 688 8.47 25.20 -2.52
C VAL A 688 8.07 24.00 -3.40
N SER A 689 8.52 23.95 -4.66
CA SER A 689 8.28 22.81 -5.55
C SER A 689 9.01 21.56 -5.08
N LEU A 690 10.25 21.71 -4.62
CA LEU A 690 11.03 20.60 -4.08
C LEU A 690 10.40 20.07 -2.77
N LEU A 691 9.94 20.96 -1.89
CA LEU A 691 9.21 20.60 -0.68
C LEU A 691 7.92 19.82 -1.00
N TYR A 692 7.16 20.25 -2.02
CA TYR A 692 5.96 19.55 -2.48
C TYR A 692 6.24 18.08 -2.82
N TRP A 693 7.20 17.85 -3.72
CA TRP A 693 7.55 16.48 -4.15
C TRP A 693 8.07 15.64 -2.98
N MET A 694 8.84 16.24 -2.07
CA MET A 694 9.35 15.53 -0.90
C MET A 694 8.24 15.09 0.07
N LEU A 695 7.29 15.98 0.36
CA LEU A 695 6.13 15.66 1.18
C LEU A 695 5.27 14.57 0.53
N GLU A 696 5.06 14.64 -0.78
CA GLU A 696 4.34 13.61 -1.53
C GLU A 696 4.99 12.25 -1.34
N PHE A 697 6.29 12.12 -1.63
CA PHE A 697 6.99 10.84 -1.50
C PHE A 697 7.01 10.35 -0.05
N MET A 698 7.25 11.24 0.92
CA MET A 698 7.22 10.89 2.33
C MET A 698 5.86 10.34 2.76
N LEU A 699 4.76 11.00 2.41
CA LEU A 699 3.40 10.55 2.73
C LEU A 699 3.08 9.23 2.03
N PHE A 700 3.38 9.12 0.73
CA PHE A 700 3.16 7.92 -0.07
C PHE A 700 3.87 6.71 0.56
N PHE A 701 5.17 6.82 0.84
CA PHE A 701 5.96 5.72 1.39
C PHE A 701 5.59 5.41 2.85
N SER A 702 5.17 6.40 3.64
CA SER A 702 4.72 6.18 5.02
C SER A 702 3.46 5.33 5.08
N VAL A 703 2.44 5.67 4.29
CA VAL A 703 1.19 4.88 4.22
C VAL A 703 1.48 3.50 3.60
N LEU A 704 2.31 3.43 2.56
CA LEU A 704 2.71 2.17 1.96
C LEU A 704 3.42 1.25 2.97
N ASN A 705 4.33 1.78 3.77
CA ASN A 705 5.02 1.05 4.83
C ASN A 705 4.04 0.55 5.89
N LEU A 706 3.09 1.38 6.34
CA LEU A 706 2.06 0.95 7.29
C LEU A 706 1.28 -0.27 6.76
N VAL A 707 0.83 -0.22 5.50
CA VAL A 707 0.14 -1.34 4.85
C VAL A 707 1.03 -2.58 4.77
N GLN A 708 2.31 -2.42 4.42
CA GLN A 708 3.26 -3.53 4.32
C GLN A 708 3.59 -4.15 5.68
N VAL A 709 3.72 -3.34 6.73
CA VAL A 709 3.91 -3.80 8.12
C VAL A 709 2.70 -4.61 8.58
N VAL A 710 1.49 -4.11 8.36
CA VAL A 710 0.24 -4.83 8.67
C VAL A 710 0.21 -6.18 7.95
N GLN A 711 0.52 -6.21 6.65
CA GLN A 711 0.61 -7.47 5.89
C GLN A 711 1.70 -8.42 6.41
N TYR A 712 2.84 -7.88 6.83
CA TYR A 712 3.96 -8.65 7.36
C TYR A 712 3.61 -9.28 8.71
N LEU A 713 2.94 -8.55 9.60
CA LEU A 713 2.46 -8.99 10.91
C LEU A 713 1.33 -10.02 10.79
N LEU A 714 0.35 -9.77 9.91
CA LEU A 714 -0.73 -10.72 9.58
C LEU A 714 -0.21 -12.06 9.05
N GLY A 715 0.90 -12.03 8.29
CA GLY A 715 1.55 -13.23 7.75
C GLY A 715 2.44 -13.96 8.76
N ALA A 716 2.98 -13.26 9.76
CA ALA A 716 3.88 -13.82 10.76
C ALA A 716 3.16 -14.44 11.97
N THR A 717 1.97 -13.94 12.32
CA THR A 717 1.29 -14.31 13.56
C THR A 717 0.32 -15.48 13.37
N SER A 718 0.53 -16.57 14.13
CA SER A 718 -0.40 -17.69 14.30
C SER A 718 -1.16 -17.64 15.63
N ARG A 719 -0.79 -16.72 16.53
CA ARG A 719 -1.28 -16.67 17.93
C ARG A 719 -2.61 -15.95 18.13
N PHE A 720 -3.09 -15.17 17.15
CA PHE A 720 -4.41 -14.53 17.25
C PHE A 720 -5.52 -15.51 16.87
N SER A 721 -5.79 -16.47 17.76
CA SER A 721 -6.77 -17.54 17.55
C SER A 721 -8.24 -17.08 17.61
N ARG A 722 -8.51 -15.90 18.18
CA ARG A 722 -9.86 -15.43 18.51
C ARG A 722 -10.61 -14.70 17.38
N PHE A 723 -9.94 -14.27 16.31
CA PHE A 723 -10.49 -13.31 15.34
C PHE A 723 -10.80 -13.86 13.93
N SER A 724 -10.83 -15.18 13.70
CA SER A 724 -11.19 -15.73 12.37
C SER A 724 -12.55 -16.44 12.34
N ARG A 725 -13.29 -16.29 11.23
CA ARG A 725 -14.47 -17.11 10.89
C ARG A 725 -14.04 -18.59 10.85
N GLY A 726 -14.78 -19.48 11.50
CA GLY A 726 -14.47 -20.93 11.58
C GLY A 726 -13.47 -21.37 12.66
N SER A 727 -12.82 -20.47 13.41
CA SER A 727 -11.93 -20.87 14.52
C SER A 727 -12.67 -21.63 15.63
N ARG A 728 -13.88 -21.18 15.97
CA ARG A 728 -14.76 -21.85 16.94
C ARG A 728 -15.24 -23.22 16.46
N SER A 729 -15.49 -23.40 15.16
CA SER A 729 -15.90 -24.72 14.64
C SER A 729 -14.75 -25.71 14.73
N VAL A 730 -13.53 -25.33 14.36
CA VAL A 730 -12.33 -26.18 14.53
C VAL A 730 -12.10 -26.55 15.99
N GLN A 731 -12.24 -25.61 16.93
CA GLN A 731 -12.14 -25.92 18.37
C GLN A 731 -13.22 -26.87 18.86
N ARG A 732 -14.47 -26.73 18.37
CA ARG A 732 -15.57 -27.67 18.69
C ARG A 732 -15.31 -29.06 18.11
N SER A 733 -14.90 -29.13 16.84
CA SER A 733 -14.53 -30.40 16.20
C SER A 733 -13.37 -31.08 16.93
N ARG A 734 -12.38 -30.31 17.41
CA ARG A 734 -11.28 -30.83 18.23
C ARG A 734 -11.77 -31.43 19.55
N ARG A 735 -12.62 -30.71 20.29
CA ARG A 735 -13.20 -31.24 21.54
C ARG A 735 -14.03 -32.51 21.32
N LYS A 736 -14.83 -32.55 20.24
CA LYS A 736 -15.60 -33.74 19.87
C LYS A 736 -14.69 -34.92 19.51
N LEU A 737 -13.61 -34.68 18.76
CA LEU A 737 -12.63 -35.71 18.44
C LEU A 737 -11.83 -36.19 19.67
N GLU A 738 -11.52 -35.31 20.63
CA GLU A 738 -10.98 -35.67 21.95
C GLU A 738 -11.93 -36.62 22.71
N GLN A 739 -13.24 -36.32 22.69
CA GLN A 739 -14.26 -37.19 23.30
C GLN A 739 -14.39 -38.55 22.58
N LEU A 740 -14.37 -38.56 21.25
CA LEU A 740 -14.42 -39.79 20.46
C LEU A 740 -13.16 -40.66 20.65
N ALA A 741 -11.99 -40.04 20.83
CA ALA A 741 -10.77 -40.76 21.13
C ALA A 741 -10.79 -41.40 22.53
N LEU A 742 -11.34 -40.71 23.53
CA LEU A 742 -11.54 -41.26 24.88
C LEU A 742 -12.58 -42.40 24.90
N GLY A 743 -13.63 -42.32 24.09
CA GLY A 743 -14.63 -43.39 23.96
C GLY A 743 -14.13 -44.64 23.20
N LEU A 744 -13.01 -44.53 22.48
CA LEU A 744 -12.44 -45.64 21.69
C LEU A 744 -11.92 -46.79 22.58
N GLU A 745 -11.38 -46.48 23.76
CA GLU A 745 -10.92 -47.49 24.73
C GLU A 745 -12.10 -48.29 25.31
N GLU A 746 -13.23 -47.62 25.58
CA GLU A 746 -14.44 -48.24 26.14
C GLU A 746 -15.20 -49.08 25.09
N THR A 747 -15.12 -48.67 23.82
CA THR A 747 -15.72 -49.40 22.69
C THR A 747 -14.86 -50.53 22.16
N GLN A 748 -13.51 -50.48 22.23
CA GLN A 748 -12.67 -51.65 21.92
C GLN A 748 -12.98 -52.83 22.85
N ILE A 749 -13.20 -52.57 24.14
CA ILE A 749 -13.54 -53.60 25.13
C ILE A 749 -14.94 -54.20 24.85
N ASN A 750 -15.91 -53.38 24.44
CA ASN A 750 -17.28 -53.82 24.15
C ASN A 750 -17.44 -54.44 22.76
N ALA A 751 -16.68 -54.00 21.75
CA ALA A 751 -16.69 -54.55 20.41
C ALA A 751 -16.11 -55.97 20.37
N VAL A 752 -15.02 -56.23 21.10
CA VAL A 752 -14.45 -57.59 21.23
C VAL A 752 -15.46 -58.57 21.84
N ALA A 753 -16.33 -58.12 22.76
CA ALA A 753 -17.39 -58.95 23.35
C ALA A 753 -18.54 -59.28 22.37
N VAL A 754 -18.80 -58.44 21.37
CA VAL A 754 -19.85 -58.66 20.35
C VAL A 754 -19.31 -59.42 19.13
N LEU A 755 -18.04 -59.19 18.77
CA LEU A 755 -17.41 -59.72 17.56
C LEU A 755 -16.96 -61.19 17.67
N GLY A 756 -16.77 -61.71 18.89
CA GLY A 756 -16.38 -63.10 19.13
C GLY A 756 -17.49 -64.16 18.91
N ALA A 757 -18.73 -63.74 18.66
CA ALA A 757 -19.90 -64.64 18.68
C ALA A 757 -20.45 -65.07 17.31
N ILE A 758 -19.96 -64.56 16.17
CA ILE A 758 -20.56 -64.80 14.84
C ILE A 758 -19.49 -65.08 13.76
N SER A 759 -19.79 -65.99 12.82
CA SER A 759 -18.92 -66.39 11.69
C SER A 759 -18.64 -65.29 10.63
N SER A 760 -19.15 -64.06 10.83
CA SER A 760 -18.96 -62.88 9.98
C SER A 760 -17.83 -61.93 10.43
N GLY A 761 -17.06 -62.29 11.47
CA GLY A 761 -16.13 -61.40 12.19
C GLY A 761 -15.08 -60.61 11.36
N ARG A 762 -14.81 -60.99 10.10
CA ARG A 762 -13.86 -60.24 9.23
C ARG A 762 -14.41 -58.93 8.66
N ALA A 763 -15.72 -58.82 8.42
CA ALA A 763 -16.31 -57.63 7.82
C ALA A 763 -16.51 -56.49 8.85
N ASP A 764 -16.92 -56.84 10.07
CA ASP A 764 -17.14 -55.88 11.14
C ASP A 764 -15.82 -55.38 11.76
N GLU A 765 -14.76 -56.20 11.80
CA GLU A 765 -13.39 -55.76 12.12
C GLU A 765 -12.86 -54.73 11.09
N ALA A 766 -13.13 -54.94 9.80
CA ALA A 766 -12.78 -53.97 8.76
C ALA A 766 -13.53 -52.64 8.93
N GLY A 767 -14.80 -52.71 9.37
CA GLY A 767 -15.58 -51.54 9.77
C GLY A 767 -14.92 -50.75 10.90
N GLN A 768 -14.51 -51.40 12.00
CA GLN A 768 -13.88 -50.74 13.15
C GLN A 768 -12.55 -50.06 12.79
N ARG A 769 -11.71 -50.73 12.00
CA ARG A 769 -10.45 -50.14 11.52
C ARG A 769 -10.67 -48.91 10.63
N LEU A 770 -11.73 -48.90 9.81
CA LEU A 770 -12.13 -47.71 9.04
C LEU A 770 -12.53 -46.53 9.94
N PHE A 771 -13.10 -46.79 11.12
CA PHE A 771 -13.45 -45.74 12.09
C PHE A 771 -12.21 -45.10 12.71
N GLU A 772 -11.32 -45.92 13.28
CA GLU A 772 -10.06 -45.48 13.90
C GLU A 772 -9.22 -44.63 12.93
N ARG A 773 -9.23 -45.05 11.67
CA ARG A 773 -8.52 -44.39 10.59
C ARG A 773 -9.12 -43.04 10.18
N ALA A 774 -10.45 -42.97 10.08
CA ALA A 774 -11.15 -41.71 9.82
C ALA A 774 -10.97 -40.71 10.99
N LEU A 775 -10.93 -41.22 12.23
CA LEU A 775 -10.63 -40.43 13.42
C LEU A 775 -9.21 -39.83 13.36
N MET A 776 -8.20 -40.64 13.01
CA MET A 776 -6.82 -40.17 12.85
C MET A 776 -6.66 -39.14 11.72
N MET A 777 -7.39 -39.31 10.60
CA MET A 777 -7.41 -38.33 9.51
C MET A 777 -8.06 -37.01 9.96
N ALA A 778 -9.17 -37.07 10.70
CA ALA A 778 -9.85 -35.91 11.25
C ALA A 778 -8.96 -35.14 12.24
N TRP A 779 -8.21 -35.86 13.07
CA TRP A 779 -7.29 -35.28 14.05
C TRP A 779 -6.14 -34.52 13.38
N ARG A 780 -5.57 -35.11 12.33
CA ARG A 780 -4.47 -34.49 11.56
C ARG A 780 -4.94 -33.25 10.80
N GLU A 781 -6.15 -33.29 10.24
CA GLU A 781 -6.78 -32.14 9.57
C GLU A 781 -7.10 -31.01 10.57
N ALA A 782 -7.59 -31.34 11.77
CA ALA A 782 -7.85 -30.37 12.84
C ALA A 782 -6.56 -29.67 13.31
N GLU A 783 -5.48 -30.42 13.51
CA GLU A 783 -4.18 -29.88 13.91
C GLU A 783 -3.59 -28.99 12.81
N GLU A 784 -3.70 -29.37 11.54
CA GLU A 784 -3.24 -28.53 10.42
C GLU A 784 -4.03 -27.21 10.34
N LEU A 785 -5.36 -27.26 10.44
CA LEU A 785 -6.22 -26.06 10.43
C LEU A 785 -5.91 -25.13 11.63
N SER A 786 -5.50 -25.70 12.77
CA SER A 786 -5.13 -24.94 13.97
C SER A 786 -3.79 -24.21 13.86
N THR A 787 -2.89 -24.67 12.97
CA THR A 787 -1.53 -24.12 12.81
C THR A 787 -1.40 -23.12 11.64
N MET A 788 -2.46 -22.92 10.85
CA MET A 788 -2.50 -21.94 9.75
C MET A 788 -2.40 -20.49 10.24
N THR A 789 -1.83 -19.60 9.42
CA THR A 789 -1.70 -18.16 9.73
C THR A 789 -3.02 -17.41 9.54
N LEU A 790 -3.17 -16.23 10.16
CA LEU A 790 -4.42 -15.46 10.09
C LEU A 790 -4.84 -15.14 8.64
N GLY A 791 -3.88 -14.74 7.79
CA GLY A 791 -4.14 -14.48 6.37
C GLY A 791 -4.63 -15.71 5.58
N GLN A 792 -4.23 -16.92 5.97
CA GLN A 792 -4.75 -18.16 5.37
C GLN A 792 -6.16 -18.50 5.87
N ARG A 793 -6.44 -18.22 7.15
CA ARG A 793 -7.78 -18.43 7.75
C ARG A 793 -8.85 -17.51 7.21
N LEU A 794 -8.47 -16.32 6.73
CA LEU A 794 -9.38 -15.38 6.07
C LEU A 794 -9.72 -15.80 4.61
N SER A 795 -9.12 -16.86 4.08
CA SER A 795 -9.42 -17.35 2.74
C SER A 795 -10.68 -18.22 2.71
N GLN A 796 -11.44 -18.15 1.61
CA GLN A 796 -12.64 -18.99 1.40
C GLN A 796 -12.34 -20.50 1.46
N GLY A 797 -11.11 -20.91 1.17
CA GLY A 797 -10.70 -22.32 1.24
C GLY A 797 -10.62 -22.85 2.67
N TYR A 798 -10.35 -22.00 3.67
CA TYR A 798 -10.34 -22.40 5.08
C TYR A 798 -11.74 -22.80 5.53
N GLU A 799 -12.74 -21.96 5.22
CA GLU A 799 -14.13 -22.19 5.60
C GLU A 799 -14.66 -23.54 5.09
N ARG A 800 -14.43 -23.86 3.81
CA ARG A 800 -14.82 -25.16 3.23
C ARG A 800 -14.16 -26.35 3.94
N ARG A 801 -12.86 -26.26 4.26
CA ARG A 801 -12.15 -27.32 4.98
C ARG A 801 -12.68 -27.48 6.41
N THR A 802 -12.99 -26.38 7.10
CA THR A 802 -13.57 -26.43 8.44
C THR A 802 -14.98 -27.03 8.43
N ALA A 803 -15.80 -26.74 7.41
CA ALA A 803 -17.13 -27.31 7.27
C ALA A 803 -17.07 -28.82 6.98
N HIS A 804 -16.17 -29.24 6.09
CA HIS A 804 -15.95 -30.66 5.80
C HIS A 804 -15.43 -31.43 7.02
N LEU A 805 -14.50 -30.85 7.79
CA LEU A 805 -14.04 -31.46 9.05
C LEU A 805 -15.20 -31.59 10.05
N ALA A 806 -16.04 -30.56 10.19
CA ALA A 806 -17.20 -30.64 11.08
C ALA A 806 -18.17 -31.75 10.67
N GLN A 807 -18.49 -31.87 9.38
CA GLN A 807 -19.35 -32.92 8.85
C GLN A 807 -18.77 -34.32 9.09
N LEU A 808 -17.47 -34.51 8.88
CA LEU A 808 -16.80 -35.79 9.11
C LEU A 808 -16.80 -36.17 10.60
N VAL A 809 -16.59 -35.22 11.50
CA VAL A 809 -16.66 -35.45 12.95
C VAL A 809 -18.08 -35.80 13.40
N ASP A 810 -19.11 -35.16 12.81
CA ASP A 810 -20.50 -35.46 13.12
C ASP A 810 -20.89 -36.88 12.66
N LEU A 811 -20.47 -37.30 11.46
CA LEU A 811 -20.67 -38.67 10.96
C LEU A 811 -19.97 -39.73 11.82
N LEU A 812 -18.75 -39.44 12.32
CA LEU A 812 -18.07 -40.33 13.26
C LEU A 812 -18.83 -40.43 14.59
N GLY A 813 -19.34 -39.32 15.11
CA GLY A 813 -20.16 -39.32 16.32
C GLY A 813 -21.48 -40.09 16.19
N GLU A 814 -22.17 -39.97 15.06
CA GLU A 814 -23.41 -40.72 14.79
C GLU A 814 -23.16 -42.23 14.75
N ARG A 815 -22.05 -42.65 14.13
CA ARG A 815 -21.67 -44.05 14.04
C ARG A 815 -21.31 -44.63 15.41
N ASP A 816 -20.52 -43.92 16.21
CA ASP A 816 -20.14 -44.35 17.57
C ASP A 816 -21.38 -44.54 18.45
N ALA A 817 -22.32 -43.58 18.39
CA ALA A 817 -23.60 -43.67 19.09
C ALA A 817 -24.50 -44.84 18.59
N ASP A 818 -24.45 -45.20 17.31
CA ASP A 818 -25.15 -46.37 16.77
C ASP A 818 -24.53 -47.69 17.24
N VAL A 819 -23.19 -47.81 17.25
CA VAL A 819 -22.49 -48.99 17.78
C VAL A 819 -22.78 -49.17 19.27
N ALA A 820 -22.70 -48.10 20.06
CA ALA A 820 -23.04 -48.13 21.48
C ALA A 820 -24.51 -48.56 21.72
N ARG A 821 -25.46 -48.09 20.90
CA ARG A 821 -26.87 -48.51 20.96
C ARG A 821 -27.05 -49.99 20.66
N ARG A 822 -26.41 -50.50 19.61
CA ARG A 822 -26.47 -51.93 19.23
C ARG A 822 -25.83 -52.82 20.29
N ALA A 823 -24.68 -52.43 20.83
CA ALA A 823 -24.04 -53.13 21.93
C ALA A 823 -24.93 -53.17 23.17
N LYS A 824 -25.57 -52.04 23.54
CA LYS A 824 -26.53 -51.98 24.64
C LYS A 824 -27.75 -52.87 24.40
N ALA A 825 -28.30 -52.88 23.18
CA ALA A 825 -29.40 -53.77 22.80
C ALA A 825 -29.00 -55.25 22.89
N LEU A 826 -27.78 -55.59 22.49
CA LEU A 826 -27.21 -56.94 22.60
C LEU A 826 -26.96 -57.36 24.05
N VAL A 827 -26.45 -56.47 24.92
CA VAL A 827 -26.30 -56.71 26.36
C VAL A 827 -27.66 -56.89 27.04
N VAL A 828 -28.67 -56.13 26.62
CA VAL A 828 -30.05 -56.30 27.10
C VAL A 828 -30.64 -57.63 26.59
N ALA A 829 -30.39 -58.01 25.33
CA ALA A 829 -30.86 -59.26 24.76
C ALA A 829 -30.16 -60.49 25.35
N SER A 830 -28.85 -60.41 25.64
CA SER A 830 -28.07 -61.50 26.24
C SER A 830 -28.35 -61.68 27.73
N ARG A 831 -28.77 -60.61 28.44
CA ARG A 831 -29.29 -60.70 29.82
C ARG A 831 -30.59 -61.48 29.96
N GLY A 832 -31.30 -61.76 28.85
CA GLY A 832 -32.52 -62.59 28.83
C GLY A 832 -32.29 -64.07 28.50
N ALA A 833 -31.09 -64.46 28.06
CA ALA A 833 -30.80 -65.84 27.64
C ALA A 833 -30.50 -66.80 28.81
N GLY A 834 -30.51 -66.31 30.05
CA GLY A 834 -30.12 -67.05 31.26
C GLY A 834 -31.04 -66.84 32.46
N GLY A 835 -32.36 -66.77 32.26
CA GLY A 835 -33.34 -67.26 33.25
C GLY A 835 -33.46 -66.60 34.64
N ASP A 836 -32.98 -65.38 34.90
CA ASP A 836 -33.34 -64.64 36.13
C ASP A 836 -33.46 -63.13 35.89
N ALA A 837 -34.49 -62.50 36.45
CA ALA A 837 -34.79 -61.08 36.29
C ALA A 837 -33.86 -60.18 37.16
N PRO A 838 -33.19 -59.16 36.60
CA PRO A 838 -32.32 -58.29 37.40
C PRO A 838 -33.04 -57.03 37.92
N ALA A 839 -32.70 -56.64 39.16
CA ALA A 839 -33.13 -55.42 39.85
C ALA A 839 -32.65 -54.12 39.15
N PRO A 840 -33.35 -52.98 39.34
CA PRO A 840 -33.02 -51.73 38.67
C PRO A 840 -31.72 -51.09 39.20
N VAL A 841 -30.79 -50.79 38.29
CA VAL A 841 -29.60 -49.99 38.59
C VAL A 841 -29.91 -48.52 38.29
N LYS A 842 -29.80 -47.65 39.31
CA LYS A 842 -29.65 -46.20 39.12
C LYS A 842 -28.22 -45.92 38.64
N LEU A 843 -28.07 -45.25 37.52
CA LEU A 843 -26.79 -44.70 37.05
C LEU A 843 -26.79 -43.19 37.30
N ALA A 844 -25.69 -42.69 37.85
CA ALA A 844 -25.35 -41.27 37.98
C ALA A 844 -24.70 -40.75 36.70
#